data_AF-A0A3D8HNU4-F1
#
_entry.id   AF-A0A3D8HNU4-F1
#
_cell.length_a   1.000
_cell.length_b   1.000
_cell.length_c   1.000
_cell.angle_alpha   90.00
_cell.angle_beta   90.00
_cell.angle_gamma   90.00
#
_symmetry.space_group_name_H-M   'P 1'
#
loop_
_entity.id
_entity.type
_entity.pdbx_description
1 polymer ?
#
loop_
_entity_poly.entity_id
_entity_poly.type
_entity_poly.pdbx_seq_one_letter_code
_entity_poly.pdbx_strand_id
1 'polypeptide(L)'
;MHKVCFWLLGQCDCENPSAITKAQIAQWESEGIVKYLGFSSDVRGIIAQSSCIVLPSFYKEGVPRILLEAMSMGKPIITTNVSGCKECAKPPFENLKNFTLSANAILIPPKDSHTLYQACAYLAQKPLKALHLGQNAREYVIARFEISHIITHYKNALLSLVAQNAQRESTDSTQCQKISQSHQSQNVEYARKAEAKRDLSQRDDMINGIESTDSNKSQKPKLAFISNTTQGMLNFRLEVLIALQNMGYEIHILAPLFENSKNPKDTQDTTNTTSPQLNNAGKRLLEYDFNLHNIAIDSKGLNPLRDTKSMFEIYRLLRGLRPQMVFNYTIKPVIYGSFASNMLKIPNIAVITGLGYVFIGNGLKKRLLRTLVCGMYKIALKKTAQVWFLNPDDKAEFLARKIIAPNRAFLLDSEGVDTEFFHPNFKVESKEFKTESNADFSRDSKEPFIFLLAARMLWDKGVGEFVEAARMLKNELENTAANKGGGIEIRFYLLGALNAQNPSAITREQIAQWESEGVIKYLGFSSDVREIIAQSSCIVLPSYREGVPMSLLEAMSMGKPIITSNAPGCKEVVTQGYNGFLCDTKSAQSLYLAMRLMIALSKEQRAILGANSRKLATARYNKQKIIAHYKNALKTTLNKSP
;
A
#
# COMPACT_ATOMS: atom_id res chain seq x y z
N MET A 1 12.07 -30.72 14.62
CA MET A 1 12.70 -30.17 13.39
C MET A 1 11.65 -30.13 12.28
N HIS A 2 11.77 -29.23 11.30
CA HIS A 2 10.90 -29.30 10.11
C HIS A 2 11.30 -30.48 9.23
N LYS A 3 10.33 -31.20 8.67
CA LYS A 3 10.58 -32.28 7.70
C LYS A 3 10.98 -31.66 6.36
N VAL A 4 12.25 -31.79 5.99
CA VAL A 4 12.74 -31.44 4.66
C VAL A 4 12.34 -32.53 3.67
N CYS A 5 12.00 -32.15 2.43
CA CYS A 5 11.69 -33.07 1.35
C CYS A 5 12.26 -32.48 0.05
N PHE A 6 12.94 -33.30 -0.74
CA PHE A 6 13.51 -32.91 -2.03
C PHE A 6 12.63 -33.42 -3.17
N TRP A 7 12.29 -32.57 -4.11
CA TRP A 7 11.49 -32.92 -5.29
C TRP A 7 12.37 -32.83 -6.54
N LEU A 8 12.43 -33.91 -7.32
CA LEU A 8 13.08 -33.93 -8.64
C LEU A 8 12.03 -33.71 -9.72
N LEU A 9 12.29 -32.76 -10.61
CA LEU A 9 11.38 -32.34 -11.68
C LEU A 9 12.17 -32.24 -13.00
N GLY A 10 11.69 -32.92 -14.04
CA GLY A 10 12.36 -33.03 -15.33
C GLY A 10 12.12 -34.39 -15.99
N GLN A 11 12.29 -34.45 -17.30
CA GLN A 11 12.27 -35.71 -18.04
C GLN A 11 13.60 -36.46 -17.86
N CYS A 12 13.54 -37.79 -17.73
CA CYS A 12 14.71 -38.64 -17.85
C CYS A 12 15.11 -38.76 -19.34
N ASP A 13 16.11 -37.98 -19.74
CA ASP A 13 16.68 -37.88 -21.09
C ASP A 13 17.56 -39.11 -21.42
N CYS A 14 16.92 -40.24 -21.72
CA CYS A 14 17.60 -41.55 -21.83
C CYS A 14 18.57 -41.67 -23.02
N GLU A 15 18.57 -40.71 -23.94
CA GLU A 15 19.43 -40.69 -25.13
C GLU A 15 20.75 -39.92 -24.90
N ASN A 16 20.84 -39.19 -23.79
CA ASN A 16 21.98 -38.36 -23.43
C ASN A 16 23.01 -39.13 -22.58
N PRO A 17 24.29 -39.25 -23.01
CA PRO A 17 25.33 -40.00 -22.30
C PRO A 17 25.63 -39.54 -20.87
N SER A 18 25.12 -38.38 -20.45
CA SER A 18 25.30 -37.81 -19.10
C SER A 18 24.04 -37.87 -18.22
N ALA A 19 22.96 -38.48 -18.69
CA ALA A 19 21.68 -38.50 -17.98
C ALA A 19 21.63 -39.47 -16.80
N ILE A 20 20.86 -39.09 -15.78
CA ILE A 20 20.49 -39.97 -14.67
C ILE A 20 19.45 -40.98 -15.17
N THR A 21 19.71 -42.28 -15.01
CA THR A 21 18.83 -43.35 -15.48
C THR A 21 17.53 -43.45 -14.66
N LYS A 22 16.46 -43.99 -15.27
CA LYS A 22 15.19 -44.26 -14.56
C LYS A 22 15.39 -45.16 -13.33
N ALA A 23 16.30 -46.13 -13.41
CA ALA A 23 16.64 -47.01 -12.29
C ALA A 23 17.28 -46.25 -11.12
N GLN A 24 18.18 -45.31 -11.42
CA GLN A 24 18.85 -44.48 -10.40
C GLN A 24 17.86 -43.55 -9.68
N ILE A 25 16.88 -42.99 -10.40
CA ILE A 25 15.80 -42.17 -9.82
C ILE A 25 14.88 -43.04 -8.93
N ALA A 26 14.48 -44.20 -9.42
CA ALA A 26 13.63 -45.14 -8.67
C ALA A 26 14.32 -45.63 -7.38
N GLN A 27 15.64 -45.85 -7.41
CA GLN A 27 16.43 -46.14 -6.21
C GLN A 27 16.29 -45.01 -5.18
N TRP A 28 16.62 -43.76 -5.51
CA TRP A 28 16.57 -42.64 -4.58
C TRP A 28 15.16 -42.33 -4.04
N GLU A 29 14.12 -42.65 -4.81
CA GLU A 29 12.73 -42.55 -4.36
C GLU A 29 12.35 -43.70 -3.40
N SER A 30 12.82 -44.93 -3.65
CA SER A 30 12.64 -46.07 -2.73
C SER A 30 13.42 -45.90 -1.42
N GLU A 31 14.57 -45.22 -1.46
CA GLU A 31 15.36 -44.80 -0.29
C GLU A 31 14.74 -43.60 0.45
N GLY A 32 13.66 -43.00 -0.10
CA GLY A 32 12.95 -41.87 0.50
C GLY A 32 13.71 -40.53 0.48
N ILE A 33 14.82 -40.45 -0.26
CA ILE A 33 15.70 -39.26 -0.34
C ILE A 33 15.01 -38.16 -1.15
N VAL A 34 14.34 -38.55 -2.23
CA VAL A 34 13.65 -37.65 -3.17
C VAL A 34 12.24 -38.13 -3.46
N LYS A 35 11.37 -37.22 -3.89
CA LYS A 35 10.14 -37.54 -4.63
C LYS A 35 10.33 -37.13 -6.08
N TYR A 36 10.12 -38.04 -7.03
CA TYR A 36 10.16 -37.73 -8.45
C TYR A 36 8.78 -37.25 -8.92
N LEU A 37 8.78 -36.14 -9.67
CA LEU A 37 7.57 -35.51 -10.20
C LEU A 37 7.45 -35.67 -11.72
N GLY A 38 8.42 -36.33 -12.37
CA GLY A 38 8.43 -36.54 -13.82
C GLY A 38 8.61 -35.25 -14.61
N PHE A 39 8.14 -35.27 -15.86
CA PHE A 39 8.01 -34.09 -16.71
C PHE A 39 6.73 -33.31 -16.40
N SER A 40 6.79 -31.98 -16.44
CA SER A 40 5.59 -31.13 -16.50
C SER A 40 5.78 -30.01 -17.50
N SER A 41 4.75 -29.77 -18.32
CA SER A 41 4.65 -28.60 -19.20
C SER A 41 4.22 -27.32 -18.45
N ASP A 42 3.74 -27.45 -17.20
CA ASP A 42 3.45 -26.33 -16.30
C ASP A 42 4.10 -26.56 -14.93
N VAL A 43 5.17 -25.83 -14.67
CA VAL A 43 5.92 -25.87 -13.42
C VAL A 43 5.31 -25.00 -12.31
N ARG A 44 4.34 -24.11 -12.62
CA ARG A 44 3.86 -23.06 -11.71
C ARG A 44 3.25 -23.63 -10.43
N GLY A 45 2.42 -24.66 -10.54
CA GLY A 45 1.81 -25.32 -9.38
C GLY A 45 2.82 -25.99 -8.45
N ILE A 46 3.98 -26.40 -8.98
CA ILE A 46 5.06 -27.08 -8.25
C ILE A 46 5.97 -26.05 -7.57
N ILE A 47 6.38 -25.01 -8.32
CA ILE A 47 7.12 -23.85 -7.79
C ILE A 47 6.31 -23.14 -6.69
N ALA A 48 4.99 -23.00 -6.84
CA ALA A 48 4.12 -22.41 -5.83
C ALA A 48 4.23 -23.14 -4.48
N GLN A 49 4.37 -24.47 -4.48
CA GLN A 49 4.47 -25.31 -3.29
C GLN A 49 5.90 -25.42 -2.73
N SER A 50 6.94 -25.27 -3.56
CA SER A 50 8.33 -25.39 -3.09
C SER A 50 8.75 -24.20 -2.20
N SER A 51 9.66 -24.44 -1.24
CA SER A 51 10.23 -23.37 -0.39
C SER A 51 11.45 -22.69 -1.01
N CYS A 52 12.11 -23.36 -1.97
CA CYS A 52 13.28 -22.93 -2.71
C CYS A 52 13.32 -23.70 -4.03
N ILE A 53 13.99 -23.17 -5.05
CA ILE A 53 14.39 -23.94 -6.23
C ILE A 53 15.90 -24.10 -6.24
N VAL A 54 16.38 -25.25 -6.71
CA VAL A 54 17.79 -25.65 -6.65
C VAL A 54 18.21 -26.12 -8.04
N LEU A 55 19.25 -25.52 -8.61
CA LEU A 55 19.84 -25.92 -9.90
C LEU A 55 21.37 -25.96 -9.77
N PRO A 56 21.97 -27.11 -9.41
CA PRO A 56 23.41 -27.23 -9.15
C PRO A 56 24.19 -27.50 -10.45
N SER A 57 23.88 -26.78 -11.52
CA SER A 57 24.44 -27.01 -12.87
C SER A 57 25.95 -26.81 -12.91
N PHE A 58 26.68 -27.67 -13.64
CA PHE A 58 28.14 -27.55 -13.79
C PHE A 58 28.59 -27.27 -15.23
N TYR A 59 27.68 -27.26 -16.20
CA TYR A 59 27.97 -26.87 -17.57
C TYR A 59 27.75 -25.35 -17.75
N LYS A 60 28.30 -24.77 -18.82
CA LYS A 60 28.00 -23.38 -19.19
C LYS A 60 26.71 -23.37 -20.01
N GLU A 61 25.77 -22.50 -19.67
CA GLU A 61 24.48 -22.43 -20.34
C GLU A 61 23.96 -20.99 -20.52
N GLY A 62 22.88 -20.85 -21.29
CA GLY A 62 22.08 -19.62 -21.24
C GLY A 62 21.40 -19.47 -19.87
N VAL A 63 20.87 -18.29 -19.57
CA VAL A 63 20.24 -18.02 -18.26
C VAL A 63 19.08 -19.01 -17.99
N PRO A 64 19.16 -19.91 -16.99
CA PRO A 64 18.24 -21.03 -16.89
C PRO A 64 16.81 -20.59 -16.61
N ARG A 65 15.88 -20.98 -17.50
CA ARG A 65 14.46 -20.62 -17.41
C ARG A 65 13.83 -20.97 -16.06
N ILE A 66 14.13 -22.16 -15.53
CA ILE A 66 13.57 -22.61 -14.24
C ILE A 66 13.98 -21.71 -13.06
N LEU A 67 15.16 -21.08 -13.13
CA LEU A 67 15.57 -20.08 -12.13
C LEU A 67 14.75 -18.81 -12.31
N LEU A 68 14.62 -18.27 -13.54
CA LEU A 68 13.83 -17.07 -13.82
C LEU A 68 12.35 -17.26 -13.46
N GLU A 69 11.79 -18.44 -13.70
CA GLU A 69 10.42 -18.83 -13.35
C GLU A 69 10.25 -18.91 -11.81
N ALA A 70 11.22 -19.50 -11.10
CA ALA A 70 11.25 -19.51 -9.63
C ALA A 70 11.34 -18.09 -9.02
N MET A 71 12.26 -17.28 -9.53
CA MET A 71 12.45 -15.88 -9.14
C MET A 71 11.16 -15.08 -9.38
N SER A 72 10.48 -15.29 -10.50
CA SER A 72 9.21 -14.61 -10.85
C SER A 72 8.08 -14.93 -9.87
N MET A 73 8.09 -16.15 -9.33
CA MET A 73 7.15 -16.61 -8.29
C MET A 73 7.62 -16.26 -6.86
N GLY A 74 8.67 -15.46 -6.71
CA GLY A 74 9.15 -15.00 -5.41
C GLY A 74 9.86 -16.07 -4.58
N LYS A 75 10.42 -17.10 -5.22
CA LYS A 75 11.16 -18.16 -4.54
C LYS A 75 12.66 -17.85 -4.50
N PRO A 76 13.35 -18.12 -3.38
CA PRO A 76 14.80 -18.10 -3.36
C PRO A 76 15.36 -19.20 -4.27
N ILE A 77 16.58 -18.99 -4.75
CA ILE A 77 17.29 -19.97 -5.57
C ILE A 77 18.64 -20.35 -4.95
N ILE A 78 19.00 -21.62 -5.03
CA ILE A 78 20.37 -22.11 -4.84
C ILE A 78 20.87 -22.55 -6.22
N THR A 79 21.99 -22.00 -6.67
CA THR A 79 22.59 -22.35 -7.96
C THR A 79 24.11 -22.19 -7.92
N THR A 80 24.80 -22.44 -9.03
CA THR A 80 26.27 -22.46 -9.09
C THR A 80 26.85 -21.16 -9.64
N ASN A 81 28.11 -20.90 -9.32
CA ASN A 81 28.89 -19.78 -9.85
C ASN A 81 29.38 -20.00 -11.31
N VAL A 82 28.57 -20.64 -12.16
CA VAL A 82 28.82 -20.83 -13.60
C VAL A 82 28.04 -19.82 -14.44
N SER A 83 28.47 -19.56 -15.68
CA SER A 83 27.74 -18.64 -16.58
C SER A 83 26.41 -19.26 -17.03
N GLY A 84 25.39 -18.40 -17.15
CA GLY A 84 23.97 -18.74 -17.16
C GLY A 84 23.38 -18.64 -15.76
N CYS A 85 23.91 -19.42 -14.82
CA CYS A 85 23.42 -19.50 -13.44
C CYS A 85 23.75 -18.27 -12.59
N LYS A 86 24.99 -17.76 -12.69
CA LYS A 86 25.48 -16.61 -11.90
C LYS A 86 24.72 -15.33 -12.19
N GLU A 87 24.28 -15.14 -13.43
CA GLU A 87 23.57 -13.98 -13.93
C GLU A 87 22.16 -13.82 -13.30
N CYS A 88 21.64 -14.88 -12.66
CA CYS A 88 20.44 -14.85 -11.82
C CYS A 88 20.69 -14.22 -10.43
N ALA A 89 21.95 -14.01 -10.01
CA ALA A 89 22.31 -13.53 -8.67
C ALA A 89 22.63 -12.01 -8.63
N LYS A 90 21.78 -11.26 -7.93
CA LYS A 90 21.86 -9.82 -7.66
C LYS A 90 22.96 -9.51 -6.62
N PRO A 91 23.92 -8.61 -6.90
CA PRO A 91 24.87 -8.09 -5.90
C PRO A 91 24.17 -7.35 -4.73
N PRO A 92 24.85 -7.13 -3.58
CA PRO A 92 26.23 -7.51 -3.26
C PRO A 92 26.40 -9.03 -3.10
N PHE A 93 27.66 -9.46 -3.06
CA PHE A 93 28.07 -10.84 -2.79
C PHE A 93 28.82 -10.91 -1.46
N GLU A 94 28.33 -11.73 -0.55
CA GLU A 94 28.88 -11.98 0.79
C GLU A 94 29.42 -13.41 0.82
N ASN A 95 30.73 -13.57 0.93
CA ASN A 95 31.35 -14.89 1.04
C ASN A 95 31.20 -15.41 2.48
N LEU A 96 30.21 -16.28 2.70
CA LEU A 96 30.14 -17.09 3.91
C LEU A 96 31.09 -18.28 3.77
N LYS A 97 31.42 -18.93 4.90
CA LYS A 97 32.58 -19.83 5.05
C LYS A 97 32.78 -20.85 3.92
N ASN A 98 31.69 -21.36 3.33
CA ASN A 98 31.72 -22.37 2.27
C ASN A 98 30.89 -21.98 1.02
N PHE A 99 30.06 -20.93 1.05
CA PHE A 99 29.23 -20.51 -0.09
C PHE A 99 29.05 -18.98 -0.17
N THR A 100 28.84 -18.46 -1.37
CA THR A 100 28.60 -17.04 -1.60
C THR A 100 27.10 -16.74 -1.52
N LEU A 101 26.70 -15.91 -0.57
CA LEU A 101 25.35 -15.39 -0.43
C LEU A 101 25.21 -14.12 -1.29
N SER A 102 24.16 -14.01 -2.09
CA SER A 102 23.84 -12.77 -2.81
C SER A 102 22.66 -12.04 -2.17
N ALA A 103 22.21 -10.93 -2.76
CA ALA A 103 20.97 -10.27 -2.34
C ALA A 103 19.72 -11.15 -2.54
N ASN A 104 19.74 -12.16 -3.42
CA ASN A 104 18.56 -12.96 -3.81
C ASN A 104 18.76 -14.48 -3.96
N ALA A 105 20.00 -14.96 -3.91
CA ALA A 105 20.39 -16.33 -4.21
C ALA A 105 21.48 -16.81 -3.25
N ILE A 106 21.73 -18.12 -3.25
CA ILE A 106 23.00 -18.69 -2.78
C ILE A 106 23.73 -19.27 -3.99
N LEU A 107 25.00 -18.89 -4.15
CA LEU A 107 25.91 -19.43 -5.14
C LEU A 107 26.86 -20.44 -4.48
N ILE A 108 26.88 -21.66 -5.02
CA ILE A 108 27.74 -22.76 -4.59
C ILE A 108 28.81 -23.10 -5.65
N PRO A 109 29.89 -23.81 -5.30
CA PRO A 109 30.81 -24.39 -6.28
C PRO A 109 30.11 -25.47 -7.14
N PRO A 110 30.43 -25.60 -8.43
CA PRO A 110 29.94 -26.71 -9.25
C PRO A 110 30.51 -28.04 -8.76
N LYS A 111 29.70 -29.10 -8.82
CA LYS A 111 30.03 -30.47 -8.35
C LYS A 111 30.32 -30.62 -6.84
N ASP A 112 29.99 -29.64 -6.01
CA ASP A 112 30.13 -29.72 -4.55
C ASP A 112 28.78 -30.02 -3.86
N SER A 113 28.58 -31.28 -3.48
CA SER A 113 27.39 -31.75 -2.75
C SER A 113 27.38 -31.35 -1.28
N HIS A 114 28.55 -31.13 -0.66
CA HIS A 114 28.65 -30.77 0.75
C HIS A 114 28.22 -29.31 0.98
N THR A 115 28.71 -28.40 0.12
CA THR A 115 28.28 -27.00 0.13
C THR A 115 26.81 -26.86 -0.29
N LEU A 116 26.33 -27.67 -1.23
CA LEU A 116 24.89 -27.73 -1.56
C LEU A 116 24.04 -28.09 -0.33
N TYR A 117 24.41 -29.14 0.41
CA TYR A 117 23.75 -29.51 1.67
C TYR A 117 23.70 -28.32 2.65
N GLN A 118 24.80 -27.62 2.84
CA GLN A 118 24.86 -26.49 3.77
C GLN A 118 24.02 -25.28 3.32
N ALA A 119 23.97 -24.99 2.01
CA ALA A 119 23.11 -23.95 1.46
C ALA A 119 21.61 -24.27 1.69
N CYS A 120 21.21 -25.52 1.45
CA CYS A 120 19.87 -26.02 1.75
C CYS A 120 19.54 -25.93 3.25
N ALA A 121 20.46 -26.36 4.12
CA ALA A 121 20.30 -26.30 5.57
C ALA A 121 20.18 -24.85 6.08
N TYR A 122 20.98 -23.92 5.56
CA TYR A 122 20.93 -22.50 5.92
C TYR A 122 19.56 -21.88 5.62
N LEU A 123 18.96 -22.17 4.45
CA LEU A 123 17.63 -21.68 4.13
C LEU A 123 16.54 -22.34 4.97
N ALA A 124 16.61 -23.66 5.17
CA ALA A 124 15.65 -24.41 5.99
C ALA A 124 15.62 -23.94 7.46
N GLN A 125 16.76 -23.49 8.00
CA GLN A 125 16.87 -22.92 9.35
C GLN A 125 16.50 -21.43 9.43
N LYS A 126 16.41 -20.72 8.30
CA LYS A 126 16.20 -19.25 8.26
C LYS A 126 15.07 -18.84 7.32
N PRO A 127 13.80 -19.19 7.63
CA PRO A 127 12.65 -18.94 6.76
C PRO A 127 12.46 -17.45 6.39
N LEU A 128 12.75 -16.51 7.31
CA LEU A 128 12.73 -15.07 6.99
C LEU A 128 13.79 -14.67 5.96
N LYS A 129 15.00 -15.26 6.01
CA LYS A 129 16.06 -15.00 5.03
C LYS A 129 15.71 -15.63 3.68
N ALA A 130 15.16 -16.84 3.67
CA ALA A 130 14.65 -17.49 2.45
C ALA A 130 13.55 -16.66 1.78
N LEU A 131 12.59 -16.14 2.56
CA LEU A 131 11.53 -15.26 2.05
C LEU A 131 12.08 -13.93 1.51
N HIS A 132 13.07 -13.32 2.17
CA HIS A 132 13.68 -12.08 1.71
C HIS A 132 14.53 -12.26 0.45
N LEU A 133 15.30 -13.35 0.35
CA LEU A 133 16.01 -13.72 -0.87
C LEU A 133 15.03 -13.90 -2.05
N GLY A 134 13.90 -14.58 -1.82
CA GLY A 134 12.84 -14.75 -2.82
C GLY A 134 12.14 -13.45 -3.27
N GLN A 135 11.95 -12.48 -2.38
CA GLN A 135 11.46 -11.14 -2.77
C GLN A 135 12.47 -10.43 -3.69
N ASN A 136 13.72 -10.36 -3.25
CA ASN A 136 14.81 -9.71 -3.99
C ASN A 136 15.04 -10.40 -5.35
N ALA A 137 14.73 -11.71 -5.44
CA ALA A 137 14.73 -12.48 -6.67
C ALA A 137 13.63 -12.02 -7.63
N ARG A 138 12.40 -11.81 -7.13
CA ARG A 138 11.27 -11.30 -7.91
C ARG A 138 11.49 -9.87 -8.39
N GLU A 139 12.04 -9.00 -7.53
CA GLU A 139 12.47 -7.66 -7.95
C GLU A 139 13.51 -7.73 -9.06
N TYR A 140 14.54 -8.59 -8.90
CA TYR A 140 15.64 -8.69 -9.85
C TYR A 140 15.18 -9.22 -11.22
N VAL A 141 14.32 -10.25 -11.24
CA VAL A 141 13.81 -10.80 -12.49
C VAL A 141 12.90 -9.81 -13.23
N ILE A 142 12.06 -9.07 -12.51
CA ILE A 142 11.24 -8.00 -13.11
C ILE A 142 12.12 -6.85 -13.63
N ALA A 143 13.15 -6.46 -12.89
CA ALA A 143 14.05 -5.38 -13.32
C ALA A 143 14.95 -5.76 -14.52
N ARG A 144 15.39 -7.02 -14.62
CA ARG A 144 16.46 -7.44 -15.56
C ARG A 144 16.02 -8.36 -16.70
N PHE A 145 15.02 -9.22 -16.48
CA PHE A 145 14.69 -10.34 -17.37
C PHE A 145 13.22 -10.34 -17.84
N GLU A 146 12.47 -9.27 -17.55
CA GLU A 146 11.09 -9.12 -17.98
C GLU A 146 10.97 -8.93 -19.50
N ILE A 147 9.91 -9.49 -20.10
CA ILE A 147 9.77 -9.64 -21.55
C ILE A 147 9.60 -8.29 -22.26
N SER A 148 8.95 -7.29 -21.67
CA SER A 148 8.84 -5.96 -22.27
C SER A 148 10.18 -5.23 -22.36
N HIS A 149 11.12 -5.47 -21.44
CA HIS A 149 12.49 -4.97 -21.55
C HIS A 149 13.22 -5.62 -22.75
N ILE A 150 13.05 -6.94 -22.92
CA ILE A 150 13.63 -7.69 -24.05
C ILE A 150 13.03 -7.20 -25.38
N ILE A 151 11.70 -7.08 -25.49
CA ILE A 151 10.99 -6.54 -26.66
C ILE A 151 11.46 -5.11 -26.98
N THR A 152 11.64 -4.26 -25.96
CA THR A 152 12.14 -2.89 -26.13
C THR A 152 13.56 -2.88 -26.69
N HIS A 153 14.43 -3.78 -26.21
CA HIS A 153 15.80 -3.90 -26.72
C HIS A 153 15.83 -4.34 -28.19
N TYR A 154 15.11 -5.41 -28.56
CA TYR A 154 14.98 -5.85 -29.95
C TYR A 154 14.38 -4.77 -30.85
N LYS A 155 13.32 -4.08 -30.40
CA LYS A 155 12.71 -2.97 -31.15
C LYS A 155 13.71 -1.84 -31.41
N ASN A 156 14.50 -1.46 -30.41
CA ASN A 156 15.49 -0.39 -30.55
C ASN A 156 16.64 -0.80 -31.49
N ALA A 157 17.09 -2.05 -31.42
CA ALA A 157 18.10 -2.60 -32.34
C ALA A 157 17.60 -2.61 -33.80
N LEU A 158 16.36 -3.09 -34.02
CA LEU A 158 15.73 -3.09 -35.35
C LEU A 158 15.54 -1.67 -35.90
N LEU A 159 15.06 -0.72 -35.08
CA LEU A 159 14.93 0.69 -35.48
C LEU A 159 16.28 1.32 -35.83
N SER A 160 17.35 0.97 -35.11
CA SER A 160 18.71 1.43 -35.42
C SER A 160 19.21 0.88 -36.76
N LEU A 161 19.00 -0.41 -37.04
CA LEU A 161 19.38 -1.04 -38.32
C LEU A 161 18.57 -0.47 -39.51
N VAL A 162 17.26 -0.26 -39.34
CA VAL A 162 16.41 0.37 -40.36
C VAL A 162 16.86 1.81 -40.64
N ALA A 163 17.20 2.59 -39.61
CA ALA A 163 17.73 3.94 -39.79
C ALA A 163 19.09 3.95 -40.51
N GLN A 164 19.98 3.00 -40.21
CA GLN A 164 21.27 2.85 -40.89
C GLN A 164 21.12 2.43 -42.36
N ASN A 165 20.17 1.55 -42.68
CA ASN A 165 19.90 1.15 -44.06
C ASN A 165 19.26 2.30 -44.86
N ALA A 166 18.29 3.03 -44.29
CA ALA A 166 17.72 4.21 -44.93
C ALA A 166 18.78 5.30 -45.18
N GLN A 167 19.76 5.45 -44.29
CA GLN A 167 20.92 6.32 -44.52
C GLN A 167 21.80 5.81 -45.66
N ARG A 168 22.08 4.51 -45.76
CA ARG A 168 22.85 3.92 -46.87
C ARG A 168 22.17 4.09 -48.23
N GLU A 169 20.88 3.78 -48.31
CA GLU A 169 20.07 4.01 -49.51
C GLU A 169 20.09 5.49 -49.94
N SER A 170 20.04 6.42 -48.97
CA SER A 170 20.16 7.85 -49.26
C SER A 170 21.55 8.27 -49.78
N THR A 171 22.64 7.63 -49.32
CA THR A 171 23.98 7.90 -49.85
C THR A 171 24.16 7.36 -51.26
N ASP A 172 23.66 6.15 -51.56
CA ASP A 172 23.72 5.59 -52.91
C ASP A 172 22.87 6.41 -53.90
N SER A 173 21.66 6.83 -53.51
CA SER A 173 20.85 7.72 -54.35
C SER A 173 21.50 9.09 -54.57
N THR A 174 22.20 9.63 -53.57
CA THR A 174 22.98 10.87 -53.70
C THR A 174 24.19 10.69 -54.63
N GLN A 175 24.80 9.51 -54.67
CA GLN A 175 25.93 9.21 -55.54
C GLN A 175 25.51 9.05 -57.00
N CYS A 176 24.32 8.47 -57.27
CA CYS A 176 23.70 8.54 -58.60
C CYS A 176 23.33 9.98 -59.00
N GLN A 177 22.71 10.77 -58.10
CA GLN A 177 22.29 12.14 -58.43
C GLN A 177 23.47 13.10 -58.70
N LYS A 178 24.63 12.87 -58.08
CA LYS A 178 25.86 13.63 -58.36
C LYS A 178 26.46 13.40 -59.76
N ILE A 179 26.06 12.35 -60.47
CA ILE A 179 26.43 12.13 -61.88
C ILE A 179 25.50 12.93 -62.81
N SER A 180 24.27 13.24 -62.38
CA SER A 180 23.25 13.95 -63.18
C SER A 180 23.15 15.47 -62.95
N GLN A 181 23.95 16.07 -62.04
CA GLN A 181 23.89 17.50 -61.69
C GLN A 181 25.21 18.25 -61.96
N SER A 182 25.93 17.86 -63.00
CA SER A 182 27.08 18.61 -63.54
C SER A 182 26.68 19.73 -64.52
N HIS A 183 25.37 19.94 -64.76
CA HIS A 183 24.82 20.96 -65.66
C HIS A 183 23.69 21.77 -65.01
N GLN A 184 23.66 23.06 -65.35
CA GLN A 184 22.70 24.12 -65.00
C GLN A 184 22.91 24.91 -63.67
N SER A 185 23.46 26.12 -63.86
CA SER A 185 23.06 27.42 -63.26
C SER A 185 23.08 27.58 -61.73
N GLN A 186 24.00 28.35 -61.13
CA GLN A 186 24.19 29.82 -61.18
C GLN A 186 23.12 30.66 -60.46
N ASN A 187 23.60 31.61 -59.63
CA ASN A 187 22.91 32.72 -58.95
C ASN A 187 21.98 32.30 -57.78
N VAL A 188 21.89 33.02 -56.64
CA VAL A 188 22.49 34.30 -56.21
C VAL A 188 23.15 34.15 -54.82
N GLU A 189 24.31 34.76 -54.63
CA GLU A 189 24.92 35.01 -53.31
C GLU A 189 24.63 36.45 -52.87
N TYR A 190 24.06 36.69 -51.68
CA TYR A 190 24.12 38.00 -50.99
C TYR A 190 23.85 37.89 -49.47
N ALA A 191 24.39 38.87 -48.72
CA ALA A 191 24.10 39.21 -47.32
C ALA A 191 24.56 38.25 -46.18
N ARG A 192 25.84 38.36 -45.77
CA ARG A 192 26.32 38.07 -44.40
C ARG A 192 27.47 38.99 -43.95
N LYS A 193 27.24 39.79 -42.89
CA LYS A 193 28.17 40.53 -41.98
C LYS A 193 27.29 41.45 -41.09
N ALA A 194 27.58 41.81 -39.85
CA ALA A 194 28.65 41.48 -38.88
C ALA A 194 28.03 41.48 -37.43
N GLU A 195 28.55 40.80 -36.40
CA GLU A 195 29.48 41.28 -35.32
C GLU A 195 29.00 42.47 -34.44
N ALA A 196 29.36 42.66 -33.15
CA ALA A 196 29.82 41.80 -32.03
C ALA A 196 30.01 42.67 -30.73
N LYS A 197 30.24 42.05 -29.53
CA LYS A 197 30.74 42.64 -28.23
C LYS A 197 29.70 43.52 -27.46
N ARG A 198 29.74 43.82 -26.14
CA ARG A 198 30.50 43.43 -24.89
C ARG A 198 29.68 43.95 -23.64
N ASP A 199 30.01 43.87 -22.33
CA ASP A 199 31.15 43.37 -21.51
C ASP A 199 30.69 42.76 -20.14
N LEU A 200 30.95 43.37 -18.95
CA LEU A 200 30.78 42.84 -17.57
C LEU A 200 30.53 43.94 -16.49
N SER A 201 29.85 43.63 -15.36
CA SER A 201 30.33 43.79 -13.94
C SER A 201 29.25 43.94 -12.82
N GLN A 202 29.56 43.41 -11.61
CA GLN A 202 29.35 43.86 -10.19
C GLN A 202 28.14 44.76 -9.74
N ARG A 203 27.70 44.83 -8.45
CA ARG A 203 27.59 43.88 -7.29
C ARG A 203 26.83 44.57 -6.10
N ASP A 204 26.46 43.77 -5.09
CA ASP A 204 26.18 44.09 -3.65
C ASP A 204 24.93 44.94 -3.19
N ASP A 205 24.30 44.45 -2.10
CA ASP A 205 23.56 45.06 -0.94
C ASP A 205 22.53 46.22 -1.12
N MET A 206 21.45 46.36 -0.32
CA MET A 206 21.23 46.05 1.12
C MET A 206 19.78 45.60 1.46
N ILE A 207 19.58 45.07 2.67
CA ILE A 207 18.28 44.91 3.36
C ILE A 207 18.14 45.97 4.47
N ASN A 208 17.02 46.70 4.47
CA ASN A 208 16.32 47.36 5.61
C ASN A 208 15.21 48.25 5.01
N GLY A 209 14.04 48.45 5.60
CA GLY A 209 13.42 47.86 6.80
C GLY A 209 12.13 48.64 7.13
N ILE A 210 11.00 47.96 7.34
CA ILE A 210 9.73 48.61 7.73
C ILE A 210 9.07 47.78 8.83
N GLU A 211 9.25 48.19 10.09
CA GLU A 211 8.25 47.95 11.11
C GLU A 211 7.20 49.06 11.00
N SER A 212 5.97 48.70 10.64
CA SER A 212 4.82 49.62 10.68
C SER A 212 3.81 49.12 11.70
N THR A 213 3.77 49.77 12.86
CA THR A 213 2.72 49.56 13.85
C THR A 213 1.38 50.04 13.29
N ASP A 214 0.44 49.11 13.07
CA ASP A 214 -0.96 49.45 12.75
C ASP A 214 -1.88 48.70 13.72
N SER A 215 -2.58 49.45 14.57
CA SER A 215 -3.34 48.96 15.72
C SER A 215 -4.79 48.57 15.38
N ASN A 216 -5.05 48.21 14.12
CA ASN A 216 -6.26 47.50 13.73
C ASN A 216 -6.33 46.12 14.41
N LYS A 217 -7.52 45.75 14.93
CA LYS A 217 -7.82 44.37 15.34
C LYS A 217 -7.88 43.48 14.10
N SER A 218 -6.72 43.01 13.63
CA SER A 218 -6.62 42.25 12.39
C SER A 218 -7.48 40.97 12.48
N GLN A 219 -8.41 40.84 11.53
CA GLN A 219 -9.28 39.66 11.48
C GLN A 219 -8.41 38.45 11.11
N LYS A 220 -8.35 37.44 11.98
CA LYS A 220 -7.49 36.27 11.83
C LYS A 220 -7.63 35.65 10.42
N PRO A 221 -6.53 35.24 9.77
CA PRO A 221 -6.59 34.64 8.44
C PRO A 221 -7.40 33.34 8.46
N LYS A 222 -8.44 33.25 7.62
CA LYS A 222 -9.42 32.15 7.64
C LYS A 222 -9.00 30.98 6.77
N LEU A 223 -9.07 29.75 7.29
CA LEU A 223 -8.91 28.50 6.56
C LEU A 223 -10.19 27.68 6.62
N ALA A 224 -10.63 27.11 5.49
CA ALA A 224 -11.81 26.26 5.43
C ALA A 224 -11.43 24.79 5.13
N PHE A 225 -12.08 23.85 5.82
CA PHE A 225 -11.83 22.43 5.70
C PHE A 225 -13.15 21.69 5.46
N ILE A 226 -13.31 21.05 4.30
CA ILE A 226 -14.60 20.47 3.87
C ILE A 226 -14.53 18.94 3.85
N SER A 227 -15.44 18.28 4.57
CA SER A 227 -15.44 16.82 4.78
C SER A 227 -16.81 16.18 4.62
N ASN A 228 -16.83 14.92 4.18
CA ASN A 228 -18.01 14.06 4.15
C ASN A 228 -18.54 13.70 5.54
N THR A 229 -17.72 13.80 6.59
CA THR A 229 -18.11 13.48 7.97
C THR A 229 -17.33 14.31 8.98
N THR A 230 -17.99 14.68 10.07
CA THR A 230 -17.39 15.37 11.22
C THR A 230 -16.46 14.44 12.01
N GLN A 231 -16.80 13.14 12.11
CA GLN A 231 -15.92 12.12 12.70
C GLN A 231 -14.58 12.00 11.97
N GLY A 232 -14.55 12.10 10.64
CA GLY A 232 -13.31 12.09 9.86
C GLY A 232 -12.40 13.30 10.10
N MET A 233 -12.99 14.45 10.46
CA MET A 233 -12.22 15.62 10.90
C MET A 233 -11.58 15.37 12.26
N LEU A 234 -12.36 14.86 13.22
CA LEU A 234 -11.86 14.54 14.56
C LEU A 234 -10.75 13.46 14.52
N ASN A 235 -10.98 12.32 13.87
CA ASN A 235 -10.05 11.19 13.90
C ASN A 235 -8.75 11.41 13.11
N PHE A 236 -8.79 12.15 12.00
CA PHE A 236 -7.64 12.24 11.09
C PHE A 236 -6.99 13.63 11.06
N ARG A 237 -7.77 14.69 11.33
CA ARG A 237 -7.35 16.09 11.14
C ARG A 237 -7.18 16.92 12.41
N LEU A 238 -7.69 16.49 13.57
CA LEU A 238 -7.67 17.29 14.81
C LEU A 238 -6.33 17.98 15.08
N GLU A 239 -5.23 17.22 15.19
CA GLU A 239 -3.89 17.79 15.44
C GLU A 239 -3.41 18.75 14.32
N VAL A 240 -3.81 18.52 13.06
CA VAL A 240 -3.49 19.42 11.95
C VAL A 240 -4.25 20.73 12.06
N LEU A 241 -5.51 20.68 12.50
CA LEU A 241 -6.36 21.86 12.71
C LEU A 241 -5.81 22.69 13.88
N ILE A 242 -5.52 22.06 15.02
CA ILE A 242 -4.88 22.69 16.19
C ILE A 242 -3.52 23.29 15.78
N ALA A 243 -2.67 22.54 15.06
CA ALA A 243 -1.34 23.01 14.69
C ALA A 243 -1.34 24.16 13.66
N LEU A 244 -2.46 24.43 12.99
CA LEU A 244 -2.69 25.60 12.13
C LEU A 244 -3.40 26.74 12.87
N GLN A 245 -4.31 26.45 13.79
CA GLN A 245 -4.88 27.43 14.73
C GLN A 245 -3.79 28.09 15.58
N ASN A 246 -2.83 27.29 16.06
CA ASN A 246 -1.62 27.73 16.77
C ASN A 246 -0.62 28.51 15.89
N MET A 247 -0.89 28.65 14.57
CA MET A 247 -0.19 29.59 13.67
C MET A 247 -1.00 30.88 13.42
N GLY A 248 -2.05 31.12 14.21
CA GLY A 248 -2.88 32.33 14.14
C GLY A 248 -4.09 32.24 13.20
N TYR A 249 -4.32 31.12 12.53
CA TYR A 249 -5.43 30.96 11.59
C TYR A 249 -6.77 30.71 12.29
N GLU A 250 -7.85 31.30 11.76
CA GLU A 250 -9.22 30.99 12.13
C GLU A 250 -9.68 29.75 11.34
N ILE A 251 -10.09 28.69 12.07
CA ILE A 251 -10.41 27.38 11.48
C ILE A 251 -11.92 27.25 11.29
N HIS A 252 -12.35 27.06 10.03
CA HIS A 252 -13.73 26.77 9.65
C HIS A 252 -13.88 25.33 9.16
N ILE A 253 -14.75 24.54 9.78
CA ILE A 253 -15.02 23.14 9.41
C ILE A 253 -16.40 23.05 8.78
N LEU A 254 -16.46 22.64 7.52
CA LEU A 254 -17.69 22.45 6.75
C LEU A 254 -17.98 20.94 6.62
N ALA A 255 -18.91 20.43 7.43
CA ALA A 255 -19.23 18.99 7.50
C ALA A 255 -20.67 18.76 8.01
N PRO A 256 -21.24 17.54 7.89
CA PRO A 256 -22.52 17.21 8.53
C PRO A 256 -22.40 17.17 10.06
N LEU A 257 -22.97 18.16 10.76
CA LEU A 257 -22.79 18.38 12.20
C LEU A 257 -23.87 17.73 13.07
N PHE A 258 -25.08 17.56 12.54
CA PHE A 258 -26.20 16.98 13.26
C PHE A 258 -26.22 15.46 13.12
N GLU A 259 -27.00 14.78 13.96
CA GLU A 259 -27.33 13.37 13.73
C GLU A 259 -28.37 13.26 12.60
N ASN A 260 -28.21 12.25 11.73
CA ASN A 260 -29.27 11.89 10.79
C ASN A 260 -30.44 11.32 11.60
N SER A 261 -31.59 12.00 11.59
CA SER A 261 -32.82 11.47 12.18
C SER A 261 -33.09 10.05 11.68
N LYS A 262 -33.65 9.21 12.55
CA LYS A 262 -33.98 7.81 12.25
C LYS A 262 -34.98 7.71 11.10
N ASN A 263 -35.19 6.50 10.59
CA ASN A 263 -36.23 6.26 9.58
C ASN A 263 -37.59 6.81 10.07
N PRO A 264 -38.39 7.48 9.22
CA PRO A 264 -39.74 7.96 9.56
C PRO A 264 -40.78 6.87 9.90
N LYS A 265 -40.34 5.64 10.19
CA LYS A 265 -41.16 4.52 10.66
C LYS A 265 -40.99 4.21 12.15
N ASP A 266 -39.95 4.75 12.79
CA ASP A 266 -39.62 4.47 14.20
C ASP A 266 -40.16 5.55 15.16
N THR A 267 -41.06 6.44 14.68
CA THR A 267 -41.58 7.59 15.43
C THR A 267 -43.10 7.67 15.35
N GLN A 268 -43.80 6.91 16.20
CA GLN A 268 -45.22 7.10 16.53
C GLN A 268 -45.43 8.02 17.76
N ASP A 269 -44.53 8.99 17.96
CA ASP A 269 -44.67 10.00 19.03
C ASP A 269 -44.48 11.40 18.45
N THR A 270 -45.61 12.09 18.23
CA THR A 270 -45.70 13.35 17.49
C THR A 270 -45.99 14.53 18.41
N THR A 271 -45.18 14.71 19.46
CA THR A 271 -45.36 15.83 20.42
C THR A 271 -44.12 16.66 20.76
N ASN A 272 -42.90 16.26 20.37
CA ASN A 272 -41.67 16.96 20.80
C ASN A 272 -40.84 17.59 19.66
N THR A 273 -40.92 18.92 19.57
CA THR A 273 -40.09 19.78 18.68
C THR A 273 -38.65 19.87 19.16
N THR A 274 -37.89 18.77 19.04
CA THR A 274 -36.48 18.72 19.42
C THR A 274 -35.59 19.42 18.39
N SER A 275 -34.91 20.49 18.82
CA SER A 275 -33.89 21.18 18.03
C SER A 275 -32.78 20.20 17.57
N PRO A 276 -32.23 20.32 16.35
CA PRO A 276 -31.22 19.40 15.84
C PRO A 276 -29.99 19.30 16.75
N GLN A 277 -29.77 18.14 17.36
CA GLN A 277 -28.62 17.93 18.24
C GLN A 277 -27.34 17.67 17.43
N LEU A 278 -26.24 18.28 17.88
CA LEU A 278 -24.90 18.01 17.37
C LEU A 278 -24.50 16.55 17.65
N ASN A 279 -23.94 15.88 16.64
CA ASN A 279 -23.33 14.58 16.84
C ASN A 279 -22.08 14.68 17.73
N ASN A 280 -21.66 13.57 18.33
CA ASN A 280 -20.59 13.58 19.34
C ASN A 280 -19.23 14.08 18.81
N ALA A 281 -18.95 13.92 17.51
CA ALA A 281 -17.76 14.51 16.89
C ALA A 281 -17.87 16.05 16.74
N GLY A 282 -19.07 16.57 16.46
CA GLY A 282 -19.35 18.00 16.44
C GLY A 282 -19.19 18.64 17.82
N LYS A 283 -19.76 18.01 18.86
CA LYS A 283 -19.57 18.42 20.27
C LYS A 283 -18.09 18.52 20.62
N ARG A 284 -17.31 17.46 20.35
CA ARG A 284 -15.86 17.42 20.61
C ARG A 284 -15.02 18.40 19.80
N LEU A 285 -15.48 18.86 18.63
CA LEU A 285 -14.75 19.87 17.85
C LEU A 285 -15.01 21.31 18.33
N LEU A 286 -16.08 21.56 19.10
CA LEU A 286 -16.31 22.86 19.75
C LEU A 286 -15.38 23.09 20.95
N GLU A 287 -14.88 22.02 21.58
CA GLU A 287 -13.88 22.08 22.67
C GLU A 287 -12.56 22.77 22.26
N TYR A 288 -12.33 22.96 20.96
CA TYR A 288 -11.10 23.52 20.38
C TYR A 288 -11.30 24.90 19.70
N ASP A 289 -12.37 25.65 19.99
CA ASP A 289 -12.64 26.98 19.38
C ASP A 289 -12.62 26.95 17.83
N PHE A 290 -13.26 25.93 17.24
CA PHE A 290 -13.41 25.79 15.79
C PHE A 290 -14.80 26.28 15.34
N ASN A 291 -14.83 27.10 14.27
CA ASN A 291 -16.07 27.50 13.64
C ASN A 291 -16.69 26.33 12.86
N LEU A 292 -17.77 25.74 13.36
CA LEU A 292 -18.44 24.62 12.70
C LEU A 292 -19.61 25.08 11.81
N HIS A 293 -19.63 24.59 10.56
CA HIS A 293 -20.63 24.92 9.53
C HIS A 293 -21.31 23.66 9.02
N ASN A 294 -22.62 23.52 9.26
CA ASN A 294 -23.37 22.36 8.79
C ASN A 294 -23.63 22.41 7.27
N ILE A 295 -23.34 21.30 6.58
CA ILE A 295 -23.63 21.11 5.16
C ILE A 295 -24.33 19.77 4.92
N ALA A 296 -25.29 19.73 3.99
CA ALA A 296 -26.17 18.57 3.79
C ALA A 296 -25.58 17.46 2.87
N ILE A 297 -24.27 17.16 2.97
CA ILE A 297 -23.65 16.13 2.09
C ILE A 297 -24.07 14.71 2.51
N ASP A 298 -24.86 14.06 1.65
CA ASP A 298 -24.98 12.60 1.65
C ASP A 298 -23.71 11.97 1.03
N SER A 299 -22.87 11.36 1.88
CA SER A 299 -21.61 10.74 1.48
C SER A 299 -21.72 9.54 0.52
N LYS A 300 -22.93 8.99 0.30
CA LYS A 300 -23.15 7.73 -0.46
C LYS A 300 -24.21 7.84 -1.57
N GLY A 301 -25.22 8.68 -1.38
CA GLY A 301 -26.30 8.87 -2.35
C GLY A 301 -25.81 9.38 -3.71
N LEU A 302 -26.57 9.06 -4.76
CA LEU A 302 -26.30 9.47 -6.14
C LEU A 302 -27.40 10.43 -6.67
N ASN A 303 -28.06 11.16 -5.77
CA ASN A 303 -29.18 12.05 -6.10
C ASN A 303 -28.66 13.42 -6.61
N PRO A 304 -28.81 13.76 -7.91
CA PRO A 304 -28.17 14.95 -8.46
C PRO A 304 -28.72 16.26 -7.89
N LEU A 305 -29.99 16.30 -7.47
CA LEU A 305 -30.61 17.50 -6.89
C LEU A 305 -30.06 17.78 -5.49
N ARG A 306 -29.91 16.74 -4.65
CA ARG A 306 -29.27 16.87 -3.32
C ARG A 306 -27.80 17.25 -3.43
N ASP A 307 -27.09 16.69 -4.40
CA ASP A 307 -25.68 17.01 -4.66
C ASP A 307 -25.48 18.43 -5.19
N THR A 308 -26.39 18.90 -6.06
CA THR A 308 -26.40 20.29 -6.56
C THR A 308 -26.71 21.29 -5.43
N LYS A 309 -27.69 20.97 -4.55
CA LYS A 309 -27.96 21.76 -3.34
C LYS A 309 -26.73 21.82 -2.42
N SER A 310 -26.08 20.68 -2.17
CA SER A 310 -24.86 20.60 -1.35
C SER A 310 -23.74 21.48 -1.91
N MET A 311 -23.53 21.45 -3.23
CA MET A 311 -22.54 22.29 -3.92
C MET A 311 -22.87 23.79 -3.82
N PHE A 312 -24.15 24.16 -3.90
CA PHE A 312 -24.59 25.55 -3.71
C PHE A 312 -24.47 26.03 -2.26
N GLU A 313 -24.78 25.18 -1.27
CA GLU A 313 -24.56 25.45 0.16
C GLU A 313 -23.07 25.74 0.43
N ILE A 314 -22.16 24.89 -0.07
CA ILE A 314 -20.71 25.08 0.03
C ILE A 314 -20.28 26.40 -0.64
N TYR A 315 -20.77 26.69 -1.85
CA TYR A 315 -20.46 27.94 -2.54
C TYR A 315 -20.93 29.18 -1.77
N ARG A 316 -22.15 29.15 -1.19
CA ARG A 316 -22.67 30.26 -0.38
C ARG A 316 -21.83 30.49 0.87
N LEU A 317 -21.45 29.42 1.57
CA LEU A 317 -20.59 29.49 2.75
C LEU A 317 -19.20 30.04 2.41
N LEU A 318 -18.52 29.50 1.39
CA LEU A 318 -17.20 29.98 0.97
C LEU A 318 -17.22 31.44 0.49
N ARG A 319 -18.29 31.88 -0.20
CA ARG A 319 -18.47 33.28 -0.65
C ARG A 319 -18.65 34.26 0.53
N GLY A 320 -19.30 33.82 1.60
CA GLY A 320 -19.48 34.61 2.82
C GLY A 320 -18.23 34.63 3.71
N LEU A 321 -17.62 33.46 3.94
CA LEU A 321 -16.45 33.31 4.81
C LEU A 321 -15.17 33.92 4.22
N ARG A 322 -15.02 33.90 2.88
CA ARG A 322 -13.81 34.32 2.14
C ARG A 322 -12.50 33.79 2.75
N PRO A 323 -12.35 32.46 2.96
CA PRO A 323 -11.11 31.89 3.48
C PRO A 323 -9.95 32.13 2.49
N GLN A 324 -8.73 32.28 3.02
CA GLN A 324 -7.51 32.41 2.23
C GLN A 324 -7.15 31.10 1.51
N MET A 325 -7.47 29.94 2.10
CA MET A 325 -7.32 28.65 1.45
C MET A 325 -8.36 27.63 1.91
N VAL A 326 -8.72 26.70 1.02
CA VAL A 326 -9.64 25.58 1.29
C VAL A 326 -8.93 24.23 1.17
N PHE A 327 -9.10 23.36 2.15
CA PHE A 327 -8.75 21.94 2.07
C PHE A 327 -10.01 21.09 1.88
N ASN A 328 -10.05 20.26 0.84
CA ASN A 328 -11.19 19.41 0.52
C ASN A 328 -10.82 17.93 0.68
N TYR A 329 -11.62 17.17 1.45
CA TYR A 329 -11.36 15.76 1.77
C TYR A 329 -12.39 14.82 1.17
N THR A 330 -11.96 13.63 0.71
CA THR A 330 -12.83 12.58 0.14
C THR A 330 -13.55 13.00 -1.16
N ILE A 331 -14.22 12.05 -1.83
CA ILE A 331 -14.73 12.22 -3.20
C ILE A 331 -15.63 13.45 -3.39
N LYS A 332 -16.70 13.58 -2.59
CA LYS A 332 -17.73 14.61 -2.78
C LYS A 332 -17.24 16.03 -2.43
N PRO A 333 -16.62 16.30 -1.27
CA PRO A 333 -16.05 17.61 -0.96
C PRO A 333 -14.92 18.00 -1.91
N VAL A 334 -14.09 17.06 -2.38
CA VAL A 334 -13.11 17.38 -3.44
C VAL A 334 -13.80 17.84 -4.72
N ILE A 335 -14.87 17.19 -5.17
CA ILE A 335 -15.59 17.61 -6.38
C ILE A 335 -16.31 18.95 -6.16
N TYR A 336 -17.19 19.06 -5.16
CA TYR A 336 -18.02 20.26 -4.97
C TYR A 336 -17.23 21.44 -4.39
N GLY A 337 -16.36 21.18 -3.42
CA GLY A 337 -15.56 22.18 -2.73
C GLY A 337 -14.46 22.78 -3.61
N SER A 338 -13.72 21.97 -4.38
CA SER A 338 -12.75 22.54 -5.33
C SER A 338 -13.44 23.22 -6.52
N PHE A 339 -14.61 22.75 -6.97
CA PHE A 339 -15.40 23.48 -7.98
C PHE A 339 -15.82 24.87 -7.45
N ALA A 340 -16.43 24.93 -6.26
CA ALA A 340 -16.86 26.18 -5.64
C ALA A 340 -15.67 27.13 -5.36
N SER A 341 -14.57 26.61 -4.83
CA SER A 341 -13.33 27.38 -4.59
C SER A 341 -12.76 27.95 -5.90
N ASN A 342 -12.66 27.12 -6.95
CA ASN A 342 -12.15 27.53 -8.26
C ASN A 342 -13.06 28.54 -8.97
N MET A 343 -14.37 28.55 -8.68
CA MET A 343 -15.33 29.56 -9.16
C MET A 343 -15.22 30.88 -8.37
N LEU A 344 -14.90 30.82 -7.07
CA LEU A 344 -14.63 31.98 -6.21
C LEU A 344 -13.19 32.53 -6.30
N LYS A 345 -12.33 31.93 -7.14
CA LYS A 345 -10.88 32.17 -7.20
C LYS A 345 -10.11 31.90 -5.89
N ILE A 346 -10.69 31.13 -4.95
CA ILE A 346 -10.04 30.82 -3.67
C ILE A 346 -9.01 29.69 -3.89
N PRO A 347 -7.73 29.86 -3.46
CA PRO A 347 -6.73 28.80 -3.46
C PRO A 347 -7.24 27.56 -2.71
N ASN A 348 -7.01 26.37 -3.28
CA ASN A 348 -7.49 25.14 -2.68
C ASN A 348 -6.59 23.94 -2.96
N ILE A 349 -6.59 23.01 -2.00
CA ILE A 349 -5.91 21.72 -2.05
C ILE A 349 -6.94 20.59 -1.91
N ALA A 350 -6.87 19.61 -2.79
CA ALA A 350 -7.73 18.43 -2.78
C ALA A 350 -6.97 17.22 -2.24
N VAL A 351 -7.54 16.52 -1.25
CA VAL A 351 -6.90 15.38 -0.59
C VAL A 351 -7.72 14.11 -0.82
N ILE A 352 -7.17 13.23 -1.66
CA ILE A 352 -7.76 11.96 -2.09
C ILE A 352 -7.40 10.88 -1.06
N THR A 353 -8.27 10.73 -0.07
CA THR A 353 -8.13 9.79 1.06
C THR A 353 -8.49 8.34 0.71
N GLY A 354 -8.18 7.89 -0.51
CA GLY A 354 -8.65 6.62 -1.07
C GLY A 354 -9.85 6.77 -2.01
N LEU A 355 -9.85 6.01 -3.12
CA LEU A 355 -10.90 6.08 -4.16
C LEU A 355 -12.17 5.24 -3.88
N GLY A 356 -12.14 4.37 -2.87
CA GLY A 356 -13.31 3.66 -2.34
C GLY A 356 -14.12 2.81 -3.34
N TYR A 357 -15.38 2.54 -2.98
CA TYR A 357 -16.28 1.56 -3.63
C TYR A 357 -16.47 1.72 -5.15
N VAL A 358 -16.37 2.96 -5.67
CA VAL A 358 -16.49 3.29 -7.11
C VAL A 358 -15.35 2.63 -7.93
N PHE A 359 -14.20 2.42 -7.30
CA PHE A 359 -12.99 1.85 -7.90
C PHE A 359 -12.73 0.39 -7.45
N ILE A 360 -13.69 -0.24 -6.75
CA ILE A 360 -13.63 -1.66 -6.36
C ILE A 360 -14.55 -2.49 -7.27
N GLY A 361 -13.98 -3.35 -8.11
CA GLY A 361 -14.71 -4.26 -9.01
C GLY A 361 -15.06 -3.70 -10.39
N ASN A 362 -15.51 -4.58 -11.28
CA ASN A 362 -15.44 -4.40 -12.75
C ASN A 362 -16.78 -4.35 -13.49
N GLY A 363 -17.92 -4.42 -12.80
CA GLY A 363 -19.25 -4.44 -13.45
C GLY A 363 -19.62 -3.16 -14.22
N LEU A 364 -20.44 -3.29 -15.27
CA LEU A 364 -20.82 -2.20 -16.19
C LEU A 364 -21.33 -0.93 -15.47
N LYS A 365 -22.24 -1.08 -14.50
CA LYS A 365 -22.75 0.05 -13.69
C LYS A 365 -21.63 0.81 -12.96
N LYS A 366 -20.61 0.09 -12.45
CA LYS A 366 -19.42 0.70 -11.82
C LYS A 366 -18.49 1.35 -12.84
N ARG A 367 -18.34 0.79 -14.05
CA ARG A 367 -17.56 1.42 -15.14
C ARG A 367 -18.18 2.77 -15.55
N LEU A 368 -19.50 2.83 -15.71
CA LEU A 368 -20.22 4.08 -16.01
C LEU A 368 -20.07 5.12 -14.89
N LEU A 369 -20.34 4.72 -13.63
CA LEU A 369 -20.18 5.59 -12.47
C LEU A 369 -18.74 6.14 -12.34
N ARG A 370 -17.73 5.30 -12.59
CA ARG A 370 -16.31 5.69 -12.59
C ARG A 370 -16.01 6.72 -13.67
N THR A 371 -16.52 6.54 -14.90
CA THR A 371 -16.38 7.54 -15.97
C THR A 371 -16.99 8.89 -15.58
N LEU A 372 -18.21 8.88 -15.03
CA LEU A 372 -18.90 10.10 -14.58
C LEU A 372 -18.12 10.82 -13.46
N VAL A 373 -17.71 10.08 -12.43
CA VAL A 373 -16.93 10.63 -11.30
C VAL A 373 -15.57 11.16 -11.77
N CYS A 374 -14.87 10.49 -12.68
CA CYS A 374 -13.63 10.99 -13.28
C CYS A 374 -13.85 12.27 -14.12
N GLY A 375 -14.99 12.39 -14.82
CA GLY A 375 -15.39 13.61 -15.51
C GLY A 375 -15.59 14.78 -14.55
N MET A 376 -16.35 14.55 -13.47
CA MET A 376 -16.57 15.53 -12.40
C MET A 376 -15.25 15.99 -11.76
N TYR A 377 -14.35 15.05 -11.41
CA TYR A 377 -13.01 15.39 -10.91
C TYR A 377 -12.21 16.26 -11.90
N LYS A 378 -12.24 15.93 -13.20
CA LYS A 378 -11.47 16.67 -14.22
C LYS A 378 -11.94 18.12 -14.39
N ILE A 379 -13.24 18.37 -14.17
CA ILE A 379 -13.81 19.72 -14.13
C ILE A 379 -13.45 20.41 -12.81
N ALA A 380 -13.76 19.79 -11.68
CA ALA A 380 -13.58 20.34 -10.34
C ALA A 380 -12.12 20.70 -10.02
N LEU A 381 -11.16 19.86 -10.44
CA LEU A 381 -9.73 20.02 -10.15
C LEU A 381 -8.97 20.91 -11.15
N LYS A 382 -9.67 21.55 -12.11
CA LYS A 382 -9.01 22.27 -13.22
C LYS A 382 -8.07 23.40 -12.75
N LYS A 383 -8.44 24.15 -11.72
CA LYS A 383 -7.63 25.27 -11.14
C LYS A 383 -7.11 25.02 -9.72
N THR A 384 -7.36 23.84 -9.14
CA THR A 384 -6.89 23.45 -7.80
C THR A 384 -5.36 23.44 -7.75
N ALA A 385 -4.79 24.04 -6.71
CA ALA A 385 -3.35 24.29 -6.64
C ALA A 385 -2.54 22.99 -6.49
N GLN A 386 -2.97 22.11 -5.59
CA GLN A 386 -2.36 20.81 -5.34
C GLN A 386 -3.42 19.73 -5.16
N VAL A 387 -3.13 18.51 -5.65
CA VAL A 387 -3.96 17.32 -5.44
C VAL A 387 -3.08 16.23 -4.83
N TRP A 388 -3.47 15.80 -3.63
CA TRP A 388 -2.71 14.89 -2.78
C TRP A 388 -3.35 13.52 -2.74
N PHE A 389 -2.52 12.48 -2.76
CA PHE A 389 -2.94 11.08 -2.71
C PHE A 389 -2.24 10.38 -1.56
N LEU A 390 -2.96 9.51 -0.85
CA LEU A 390 -2.38 8.73 0.25
C LEU A 390 -1.56 7.51 -0.22
N ASN A 391 -1.73 7.09 -1.48
CA ASN A 391 -1.00 5.96 -2.06
C ASN A 391 -0.63 6.22 -3.54
N PRO A 392 0.43 5.56 -4.07
CA PRO A 392 0.89 5.76 -5.44
C PRO A 392 -0.09 5.27 -6.50
N ASP A 393 -0.92 4.24 -6.24
CA ASP A 393 -1.86 3.71 -7.24
C ASP A 393 -3.00 4.70 -7.55
N ASP A 394 -3.57 5.34 -6.53
CA ASP A 394 -4.62 6.35 -6.70
C ASP A 394 -4.08 7.59 -7.44
N LYS A 395 -2.80 7.96 -7.21
CA LYS A 395 -2.10 8.99 -7.99
C LYS A 395 -1.90 8.57 -9.44
N ALA A 396 -1.46 7.33 -9.68
CA ALA A 396 -1.25 6.79 -11.02
C ALA A 396 -2.56 6.70 -11.83
N GLU A 397 -3.66 6.27 -11.20
CA GLU A 397 -5.02 6.23 -11.78
C GLU A 397 -5.45 7.61 -12.29
N PHE A 398 -5.17 8.69 -11.53
CA PHE A 398 -5.53 10.07 -11.91
C PHE A 398 -4.67 10.63 -13.04
N LEU A 399 -3.38 10.29 -13.07
CA LEU A 399 -2.45 10.70 -14.12
C LEU A 399 -2.72 9.96 -15.43
N ALA A 400 -2.90 8.64 -15.39
CA ALA A 400 -3.23 7.81 -16.55
C ALA A 400 -4.56 8.24 -17.21
N ARG A 401 -5.56 8.64 -16.41
CA ARG A 401 -6.84 9.17 -16.90
C ARG A 401 -6.78 10.64 -17.34
N LYS A 402 -5.63 11.32 -17.24
CA LYS A 402 -5.45 12.75 -17.55
C LYS A 402 -6.48 13.64 -16.84
N ILE A 403 -6.73 13.35 -15.55
CA ILE A 403 -7.60 14.15 -14.67
C ILE A 403 -6.87 15.40 -14.17
N ILE A 404 -5.58 15.25 -13.86
CA ILE A 404 -4.68 16.31 -13.37
C ILE A 404 -3.34 16.27 -14.10
N ALA A 405 -2.55 17.33 -13.96
CA ALA A 405 -1.19 17.41 -14.49
C ALA A 405 -0.16 16.87 -13.46
N PRO A 406 0.97 16.26 -13.88
CA PRO A 406 1.97 15.69 -12.97
C PRO A 406 2.51 16.67 -11.93
N ASN A 407 2.75 17.92 -12.32
CA ASN A 407 3.24 18.99 -11.44
C ASN A 407 2.25 19.45 -10.35
N ARG A 408 1.02 18.95 -10.35
CA ARG A 408 0.01 19.19 -9.31
C ARG A 408 -0.34 17.92 -8.52
N ALA A 409 0.33 16.79 -8.77
CA ALA A 409 0.02 15.49 -8.19
C ALA A 409 1.07 15.09 -7.13
N PHE A 410 0.76 15.30 -5.85
CA PHE A 410 1.66 15.03 -4.73
C PHE A 410 1.26 13.76 -3.96
N LEU A 411 2.21 13.14 -3.27
CA LEU A 411 1.93 12.06 -2.32
C LEU A 411 2.01 12.63 -0.91
N LEU A 412 1.03 12.29 -0.09
CA LEU A 412 1.04 12.51 1.35
C LEU A 412 1.09 11.13 1.99
N ASP A 413 2.20 10.75 2.62
CA ASP A 413 2.48 9.35 2.98
C ASP A 413 1.39 8.65 3.81
N SER A 414 0.61 9.38 4.60
CA SER A 414 -0.58 8.87 5.30
C SER A 414 -1.43 9.99 5.90
N GLU A 415 -2.49 9.62 6.63
CA GLU A 415 -3.18 10.49 7.58
C GLU A 415 -2.36 10.82 8.84
N GLY A 416 -1.27 10.08 9.08
CA GLY A 416 -0.37 10.20 10.21
C GLY A 416 -0.93 9.60 11.51
N VAL A 417 -0.06 8.99 12.29
CA VAL A 417 -0.34 8.45 13.63
C VAL A 417 0.40 9.25 14.69
N ASP A 418 -0.25 9.53 15.82
CA ASP A 418 0.42 10.03 17.02
C ASP A 418 1.22 8.87 17.64
N THR A 419 2.55 8.95 17.56
CA THR A 419 3.42 7.87 18.03
C THR A 419 3.61 7.84 19.54
N GLU A 420 3.18 8.87 20.26
CA GLU A 420 3.34 8.95 21.71
C GLU A 420 2.03 8.60 22.43
N PHE A 421 0.87 8.89 21.80
CA PHE A 421 -0.41 8.28 22.21
C PHE A 421 -0.43 6.77 21.92
N PHE A 422 0.00 6.34 20.72
CA PHE A 422 0.15 4.92 20.34
C PHE A 422 1.57 4.41 20.61
N HIS A 423 2.02 4.50 21.86
CA HIS A 423 3.37 4.08 22.28
C HIS A 423 3.45 2.56 22.62
N PRO A 424 4.54 1.83 22.29
CA PRO A 424 4.66 0.39 22.56
C PRO A 424 4.67 0.03 24.06
N ASN A 425 5.12 0.95 24.92
CA ASN A 425 5.11 0.75 26.39
C ASN A 425 3.75 1.12 27.03
N PHE A 426 2.64 1.07 26.29
CA PHE A 426 1.30 1.28 26.82
C PHE A 426 1.01 0.26 27.94
N LYS A 427 0.62 0.74 29.11
CA LYS A 427 0.23 -0.11 30.23
C LYS A 427 -1.18 -0.63 29.99
N VAL A 428 -1.32 -1.95 29.91
CA VAL A 428 -2.61 -2.64 29.92
C VAL A 428 -3.16 -2.59 31.34
N GLU A 429 -4.39 -2.08 31.50
CA GLU A 429 -5.07 -1.91 32.78
C GLU A 429 -6.03 -3.09 33.04
N SER A 430 -6.74 -3.57 32.00
CA SER A 430 -7.62 -4.74 32.07
C SER A 430 -6.95 -6.00 31.52
N LYS A 431 -7.01 -7.12 32.25
CA LYS A 431 -6.53 -8.44 31.77
C LYS A 431 -7.61 -9.24 31.02
N GLU A 432 -8.84 -8.74 30.97
CA GLU A 432 -10.05 -9.45 30.58
C GLU A 432 -9.90 -10.19 29.23
N PHE A 433 -9.44 -9.49 28.18
CA PHE A 433 -9.24 -10.05 26.84
C PHE A 433 -8.27 -11.25 26.76
N LYS A 434 -7.43 -11.46 27.78
CA LYS A 434 -6.56 -12.63 27.93
C LYS A 434 -7.14 -13.70 28.85
N THR A 435 -7.79 -13.33 29.95
CA THR A 435 -8.10 -14.24 31.08
C THR A 435 -9.49 -14.89 31.06
N GLU A 436 -10.28 -14.77 29.98
CA GLU A 436 -11.55 -15.47 29.81
C GLU A 436 -11.41 -17.00 29.57
N SER A 437 -10.82 -17.70 30.52
CA SER A 437 -10.79 -19.17 30.61
C SER A 437 -11.04 -19.61 32.05
N ASN A 438 -12.22 -19.29 32.59
CA ASN A 438 -12.69 -19.72 33.90
C ASN A 438 -13.14 -21.19 33.89
N ALA A 439 -12.19 -22.10 33.64
CA ALA A 439 -12.29 -23.54 33.85
C ALA A 439 -10.88 -24.10 34.06
N ASP A 440 -10.72 -25.05 34.98
CA ASP A 440 -9.44 -25.57 35.51
C ASP A 440 -8.26 -25.66 34.53
N PHE A 441 -7.31 -24.73 34.64
CA PHE A 441 -5.97 -24.88 34.05
C PHE A 441 -4.86 -24.48 35.02
N SER A 442 -3.80 -25.29 35.02
CA SER A 442 -2.64 -25.18 35.89
C SER A 442 -1.74 -23.98 35.56
N ARG A 443 -0.79 -23.68 36.46
CA ARG A 443 0.12 -22.52 36.42
C ARG A 443 1.08 -22.42 35.21
N ASP A 444 1.03 -23.36 34.26
CA ASP A 444 1.97 -23.50 33.15
C ASP A 444 1.41 -23.05 31.77
N SER A 445 0.23 -22.42 31.73
CA SER A 445 -0.38 -21.97 30.47
C SER A 445 0.43 -20.84 29.80
N LYS A 446 0.94 -21.13 28.60
CA LYS A 446 1.63 -20.14 27.75
C LYS A 446 0.61 -19.08 27.28
N GLU A 447 1.02 -17.82 27.20
CA GLU A 447 0.14 -16.76 26.67
C GLU A 447 -0.36 -17.08 25.24
N PRO A 448 -1.66 -16.87 24.95
CA PRO A 448 -2.23 -17.14 23.63
C PRO A 448 -1.72 -16.19 22.57
N PHE A 449 -1.60 -16.70 21.33
CA PHE A 449 -1.31 -15.90 20.16
C PHE A 449 -2.60 -15.31 19.59
N ILE A 450 -2.76 -13.98 19.67
CA ILE A 450 -3.96 -13.27 19.25
C ILE A 450 -3.72 -12.60 17.89
N PHE A 451 -4.49 -13.01 16.89
CA PHE A 451 -4.69 -12.25 15.65
C PHE A 451 -5.89 -11.32 15.80
N LEU A 452 -5.71 -10.01 15.54
CA LEU A 452 -6.79 -9.02 15.59
C LEU A 452 -7.03 -8.40 14.22
N LEU A 453 -8.27 -8.45 13.73
CA LEU A 453 -8.72 -7.59 12.62
C LEU A 453 -9.47 -6.38 13.17
N ALA A 454 -8.86 -5.21 13.06
CA ALA A 454 -9.40 -3.93 13.51
C ALA A 454 -9.91 -3.09 12.32
N ALA A 455 -11.21 -3.15 12.04
CA ALA A 455 -11.88 -2.44 10.95
C ALA A 455 -13.41 -2.34 11.16
N ARG A 456 -14.10 -1.56 10.32
CA ARG A 456 -15.58 -1.69 10.21
C ARG A 456 -15.92 -3.07 9.66
N MET A 457 -16.96 -3.72 10.19
CA MET A 457 -17.38 -5.07 9.79
C MET A 457 -17.98 -5.06 8.37
N LEU A 458 -17.11 -5.18 7.37
CA LEU A 458 -17.43 -5.10 5.95
C LEU A 458 -16.63 -6.15 5.16
N TRP A 459 -17.27 -6.72 4.13
CA TRP A 459 -16.62 -7.62 3.16
C TRP A 459 -15.44 -6.96 2.43
N ASP A 460 -15.49 -5.66 2.11
CA ASP A 460 -14.37 -4.96 1.45
C ASP A 460 -13.20 -4.59 2.38
N LYS A 461 -13.31 -4.93 3.67
CA LYS A 461 -12.19 -4.99 4.63
C LYS A 461 -11.59 -6.40 4.77
N GLY A 462 -12.11 -7.37 4.02
CA GLY A 462 -11.59 -8.75 3.96
C GLY A 462 -11.88 -9.58 5.21
N VAL A 463 -12.93 -9.21 5.97
CA VAL A 463 -13.31 -9.90 7.21
C VAL A 463 -13.68 -11.37 6.94
N GLY A 464 -14.37 -11.65 5.83
CA GLY A 464 -14.71 -13.03 5.43
C GLY A 464 -13.47 -13.86 5.14
N GLU A 465 -12.49 -13.31 4.42
CA GLU A 465 -11.20 -13.96 4.17
C GLU A 465 -10.40 -14.21 5.46
N PHE A 466 -10.49 -13.31 6.45
CA PHE A 466 -9.86 -13.50 7.76
C PHE A 466 -10.51 -14.63 8.56
N VAL A 467 -11.85 -14.70 8.59
CA VAL A 467 -12.58 -15.80 9.24
C VAL A 467 -12.27 -17.13 8.56
N GLU A 468 -12.22 -17.16 7.23
CA GLU A 468 -11.87 -18.39 6.50
C GLU A 468 -10.41 -18.80 6.72
N ALA A 469 -9.47 -17.84 6.71
CA ALA A 469 -8.07 -18.11 7.07
C ALA A 469 -7.92 -18.62 8.52
N ALA A 470 -8.78 -18.17 9.45
CA ALA A 470 -8.85 -18.68 10.81
C ALA A 470 -9.39 -20.11 10.86
N ARG A 471 -10.46 -20.46 10.11
CA ARG A 471 -10.92 -21.86 9.97
C ARG A 471 -9.80 -22.77 9.48
N MET A 472 -9.14 -22.39 8.38
CA MET A 472 -8.03 -23.16 7.80
C MET A 472 -6.90 -23.41 8.80
N LEU A 473 -6.50 -22.38 9.55
CA LEU A 473 -5.39 -22.48 10.50
C LEU A 473 -5.76 -23.28 11.76
N LYS A 474 -7.00 -23.13 12.26
CA LYS A 474 -7.54 -23.93 13.36
C LYS A 474 -7.58 -25.42 12.98
N ASN A 475 -8.14 -25.74 11.80
CA ASN A 475 -8.24 -27.11 11.29
C ASN A 475 -6.85 -27.75 11.08
N GLU A 476 -5.85 -27.01 10.57
CA GLU A 476 -4.47 -27.53 10.43
C GLU A 476 -3.87 -27.92 11.78
N LEU A 477 -4.08 -27.09 12.81
CA LEU A 477 -3.52 -27.32 14.15
C LEU A 477 -4.24 -28.45 14.89
N GLU A 478 -5.57 -28.56 14.77
CA GLU A 478 -6.36 -29.66 15.34
C GLU A 478 -6.00 -31.02 14.73
N ASN A 479 -5.78 -31.09 13.40
CA ASN A 479 -5.39 -32.32 12.72
C ASN A 479 -3.90 -32.68 12.89
N THR A 480 -3.06 -31.77 13.41
CA THR A 480 -1.64 -32.03 13.63
C THR A 480 -1.40 -32.64 15.00
N ALA A 481 -0.81 -33.85 15.05
CA ALA A 481 -0.56 -34.61 16.27
C ALA A 481 0.31 -33.91 17.36
N ALA A 482 0.87 -32.73 17.07
CA ALA A 482 1.62 -31.89 18.00
C ALA A 482 0.78 -31.38 19.20
N ASN A 483 -0.56 -31.38 19.11
CA ASN A 483 -1.42 -30.92 20.21
C ASN A 483 -1.42 -31.82 21.46
N LYS A 484 -0.76 -32.99 21.45
CA LYS A 484 -0.55 -33.82 22.66
C LYS A 484 0.59 -33.34 23.58
N GLY A 485 1.26 -32.22 23.29
CA GLY A 485 2.26 -31.66 24.21
C GLY A 485 2.84 -30.30 23.82
N GLY A 486 2.22 -29.21 24.31
CA GLY A 486 2.89 -27.90 24.41
C GLY A 486 2.78 -26.97 23.19
N GLY A 487 1.74 -27.12 22.36
CA GLY A 487 1.41 -26.18 21.28
C GLY A 487 1.18 -24.72 21.75
N ILE A 488 0.98 -23.82 20.80
CA ILE A 488 0.61 -22.41 21.05
C ILE A 488 -0.91 -22.30 20.90
N GLU A 489 -1.61 -21.83 21.93
CA GLU A 489 -3.03 -21.48 21.83
C GLU A 489 -3.19 -20.28 20.88
N ILE A 490 -4.17 -20.31 19.97
CA ILE A 490 -4.39 -19.24 18.98
C ILE A 490 -5.83 -18.73 19.05
N ARG A 491 -6.00 -17.41 19.10
CA ARG A 491 -7.30 -16.72 19.12
C ARG A 491 -7.40 -15.74 17.96
N PHE A 492 -8.60 -15.60 17.40
CA PHE A 492 -8.89 -14.72 16.26
C PHE A 492 -10.00 -13.74 16.65
N TYR A 493 -9.68 -12.45 16.73
CA TYR A 493 -10.57 -11.42 17.24
C TYR A 493 -10.96 -10.43 16.13
N LEU A 494 -12.25 -10.05 16.10
CA LEU A 494 -12.80 -9.01 15.23
C LEU A 494 -13.13 -7.77 16.06
N LEU A 495 -12.65 -6.59 15.67
CA LEU A 495 -12.90 -5.32 16.37
C LEU A 495 -13.34 -4.22 15.39
N GLY A 496 -14.46 -3.57 15.73
CA GLY A 496 -14.95 -2.37 15.07
C GLY A 496 -16.43 -2.44 14.70
N ALA A 497 -17.01 -1.29 14.34
CA ALA A 497 -18.46 -1.14 14.25
C ALA A 497 -19.12 -2.05 13.19
N LEU A 498 -20.17 -2.75 13.64
CA LEU A 498 -21.21 -3.40 12.84
C LEU A 498 -22.19 -2.33 12.27
N ASN A 499 -23.22 -2.75 11.54
CA ASN A 499 -24.36 -1.92 11.11
C ASN A 499 -23.99 -0.68 10.29
N ALA A 500 -22.81 -0.68 9.66
CA ALA A 500 -22.44 0.34 8.71
C ALA A 500 -23.39 0.30 7.50
N GLN A 501 -24.11 1.39 7.23
CA GLN A 501 -25.00 1.52 6.05
C GLN A 501 -24.18 1.44 4.75
N ASN A 502 -23.92 0.23 4.24
CA ASN A 502 -23.01 -0.06 3.14
C ASN A 502 -23.42 -1.38 2.47
N PRO A 503 -23.53 -1.49 1.13
CA PRO A 503 -23.80 -2.76 0.44
C PRO A 503 -22.80 -3.89 0.69
N SER A 504 -21.63 -3.61 1.28
CA SER A 504 -20.65 -4.62 1.72
C SER A 504 -20.67 -4.89 3.23
N ALA A 505 -21.69 -4.46 3.98
CA ALA A 505 -21.78 -4.73 5.41
C ALA A 505 -21.97 -6.21 5.74
N ILE A 506 -21.44 -6.62 6.90
CA ILE A 506 -21.65 -7.94 7.49
C ILE A 506 -22.76 -7.82 8.53
N THR A 507 -23.63 -8.81 8.61
CA THR A 507 -24.82 -8.79 9.49
C THR A 507 -24.50 -9.31 10.90
N ARG A 508 -25.39 -9.10 11.88
CA ARG A 508 -25.14 -9.63 13.24
C ARG A 508 -25.23 -11.15 13.26
N GLU A 509 -26.08 -11.71 12.42
CA GLU A 509 -26.34 -13.14 12.27
C GLU A 509 -25.09 -13.85 11.72
N GLN A 510 -24.40 -13.25 10.75
CA GLN A 510 -23.13 -13.77 10.23
C GLN A 510 -22.01 -13.72 11.28
N ILE A 511 -21.91 -12.65 12.06
CA ILE A 511 -20.97 -12.58 13.20
C ILE A 511 -21.31 -13.66 14.24
N ALA A 512 -22.57 -13.76 14.66
CA ALA A 512 -23.02 -14.74 15.64
C ALA A 512 -22.80 -16.19 15.17
N GLN A 513 -22.96 -16.45 13.87
CA GLN A 513 -22.62 -17.74 13.27
C GLN A 513 -21.13 -18.06 13.47
N TRP A 514 -20.22 -17.15 13.11
CA TRP A 514 -18.77 -17.36 13.23
C TRP A 514 -18.28 -17.41 14.69
N GLU A 515 -18.99 -16.76 15.61
CA GLU A 515 -18.82 -16.93 17.06
C GLU A 515 -19.29 -18.32 17.51
N SER A 516 -20.45 -18.81 17.04
CA SER A 516 -20.98 -20.15 17.38
C SER A 516 -20.16 -21.31 16.80
N GLU A 517 -19.49 -21.12 15.65
CA GLU A 517 -18.50 -22.05 15.11
C GLU A 517 -17.18 -22.07 15.94
N GLY A 518 -17.03 -21.16 16.91
CA GLY A 518 -15.81 -20.99 17.70
C GLY A 518 -14.59 -20.62 16.85
N VAL A 519 -14.79 -19.89 15.75
CA VAL A 519 -13.72 -19.49 14.81
C VAL A 519 -13.17 -18.12 15.17
N ILE A 520 -14.04 -17.19 15.57
CA ILE A 520 -13.66 -15.84 16.01
C ILE A 520 -14.41 -15.45 17.29
N LYS A 521 -13.95 -14.37 17.94
CA LYS A 521 -14.73 -13.59 18.91
C LYS A 521 -14.91 -12.15 18.41
N TYR A 522 -16.11 -11.59 18.52
CA TYR A 522 -16.37 -10.19 18.15
C TYR A 522 -16.32 -9.27 19.37
N LEU A 523 -15.37 -8.34 19.37
CA LEU A 523 -15.09 -7.41 20.48
C LEU A 523 -15.93 -6.12 20.42
N GLY A 524 -16.96 -6.05 19.58
CA GLY A 524 -17.79 -4.86 19.45
C GLY A 524 -17.04 -3.69 18.80
N PHE A 525 -17.24 -2.48 19.35
CA PHE A 525 -16.57 -1.24 18.95
C PHE A 525 -15.91 -0.61 20.17
N SER A 526 -14.69 -0.09 20.01
CA SER A 526 -14.04 0.76 21.02
C SER A 526 -13.68 2.13 20.43
N SER A 527 -13.76 3.16 21.26
CA SER A 527 -13.24 4.51 21.00
C SER A 527 -11.73 4.63 21.22
N ASP A 528 -11.12 3.73 22.00
CA ASP A 528 -9.68 3.59 22.17
C ASP A 528 -9.27 2.13 21.94
N VAL A 529 -8.43 1.90 20.93
CA VAL A 529 -7.99 0.56 20.52
C VAL A 529 -6.67 0.14 21.16
N ARG A 530 -6.01 1.02 21.92
CA ARG A 530 -4.63 0.80 22.41
C ARG A 530 -4.49 -0.44 23.28
N GLU A 531 -5.40 -0.66 24.21
CA GLU A 531 -5.37 -1.85 25.07
C GLU A 531 -5.53 -3.14 24.27
N ILE A 532 -6.48 -3.18 23.32
CA ILE A 532 -6.76 -4.37 22.50
C ILE A 532 -5.57 -4.65 21.55
N ILE A 533 -4.97 -3.61 20.96
CA ILE A 533 -3.73 -3.73 20.17
C ILE A 533 -2.56 -4.19 21.07
N ALA A 534 -2.41 -3.63 22.27
CA ALA A 534 -1.35 -3.99 23.22
C ALA A 534 -1.43 -5.45 23.66
N GLN A 535 -2.63 -5.98 23.88
CA GLN A 535 -2.84 -7.40 24.21
C GLN A 535 -2.70 -8.33 22.99
N SER A 536 -2.97 -7.84 21.78
CA SER A 536 -2.87 -8.62 20.53
C SER A 536 -1.43 -8.95 20.11
N SER A 537 -1.24 -10.08 19.44
CA SER A 537 0.08 -10.57 19.00
C SER A 537 0.43 -10.19 17.55
N CYS A 538 -0.57 -10.10 16.67
CA CYS A 538 -0.43 -9.61 15.29
C CYS A 538 -1.74 -8.93 14.84
N ILE A 539 -1.63 -7.79 14.12
CA ILE A 539 -2.78 -7.06 13.60
C ILE A 539 -2.93 -7.30 12.10
N VAL A 540 -4.15 -7.63 11.65
CA VAL A 540 -4.42 -8.17 10.32
C VAL A 540 -5.47 -7.31 9.61
N LEU A 541 -5.22 -6.91 8.36
CA LEU A 541 -6.19 -6.16 7.54
C LEU A 541 -6.07 -6.52 6.05
N PRO A 542 -6.80 -7.54 5.55
CA PRO A 542 -6.75 -7.99 4.17
C PRO A 542 -7.70 -7.18 3.25
N SER A 543 -7.80 -5.86 3.45
CA SER A 543 -8.77 -4.99 2.77
C SER A 543 -8.54 -4.87 1.25
N TYR A 544 -9.60 -4.62 0.48
CA TYR A 544 -9.52 -4.59 -0.98
C TYR A 544 -8.99 -3.27 -1.58
N ARG A 545 -9.04 -2.16 -0.84
CA ARG A 545 -8.45 -0.86 -1.17
C ARG A 545 -8.54 0.08 0.04
N GLU A 546 -7.48 0.83 0.31
CA GLU A 546 -7.46 1.88 1.33
C GLU A 546 -6.90 3.20 0.78
N GLY A 547 -7.00 4.27 1.58
CA GLY A 547 -6.12 5.44 1.43
C GLY A 547 -4.72 5.07 1.91
N VAL A 548 -4.54 5.08 3.24
CA VAL A 548 -3.62 4.25 4.03
C VAL A 548 -4.37 3.85 5.31
N PRO A 549 -4.35 2.57 5.76
CA PRO A 549 -5.16 2.13 6.89
C PRO A 549 -4.61 2.56 8.25
N MET A 550 -5.34 3.43 8.95
CA MET A 550 -4.96 3.91 10.28
C MET A 550 -4.75 2.79 11.31
N SER A 551 -5.59 1.74 11.34
CA SER A 551 -5.44 0.64 12.30
C SER A 551 -4.15 -0.16 12.12
N LEU A 552 -3.52 -0.14 10.93
CA LEU A 552 -2.17 -0.68 10.76
C LEU A 552 -1.09 0.32 11.21
N LEU A 553 -1.28 1.62 11.03
CA LEU A 553 -0.33 2.63 11.53
C LEU A 553 -0.32 2.68 13.07
N GLU A 554 -1.48 2.56 13.70
CA GLU A 554 -1.69 2.43 15.14
C GLU A 554 -0.99 1.16 15.66
N ALA A 555 -1.23 0.01 15.02
CA ALA A 555 -0.55 -1.25 15.31
C ALA A 555 0.98 -1.15 15.18
N MET A 556 1.46 -0.57 14.07
CA MET A 556 2.89 -0.38 13.82
C MET A 556 3.51 0.54 14.88
N SER A 557 2.82 1.62 15.23
CA SER A 557 3.25 2.55 16.26
C SER A 557 3.36 1.88 17.63
N MET A 558 2.43 0.98 17.97
CA MET A 558 2.50 0.16 19.19
C MET A 558 3.46 -1.04 19.07
N GLY A 559 4.32 -1.06 18.04
CA GLY A 559 5.37 -2.05 17.89
C GLY A 559 4.86 -3.46 17.53
N LYS A 560 3.74 -3.58 16.83
CA LYS A 560 3.16 -4.87 16.46
C LYS A 560 3.58 -5.32 15.05
N PRO A 561 3.85 -6.62 14.84
CA PRO A 561 3.96 -7.19 13.51
C PRO A 561 2.57 -7.22 12.86
N ILE A 562 2.49 -6.96 11.56
CA ILE A 562 1.22 -6.82 10.84
C ILE A 562 1.08 -7.74 9.64
N ILE A 563 -0.15 -8.05 9.24
CA ILE A 563 -0.46 -8.75 7.99
C ILE A 563 -1.49 -7.93 7.21
N THR A 564 -1.29 -7.73 5.92
CA THR A 564 -2.21 -6.96 5.08
C THR A 564 -2.27 -7.48 3.65
N SER A 565 -3.12 -6.90 2.81
CA SER A 565 -3.26 -7.27 1.40
C SER A 565 -2.28 -6.52 0.50
N ASN A 566 -1.95 -7.10 -0.65
CA ASN A 566 -1.31 -6.41 -1.77
C ASN A 566 -2.30 -5.47 -2.52
N ALA A 567 -3.05 -4.67 -1.77
CA ALA A 567 -4.00 -3.68 -2.28
C ALA A 567 -3.41 -2.25 -2.18
N PRO A 568 -3.90 -1.28 -2.97
CA PRO A 568 -3.55 0.13 -2.81
C PRO A 568 -3.78 0.61 -1.37
N GLY A 569 -2.81 1.36 -0.84
CA GLY A 569 -2.82 1.85 0.55
C GLY A 569 -2.44 0.80 1.60
N CYS A 570 -2.86 -0.45 1.43
CA CYS A 570 -2.50 -1.58 2.29
C CYS A 570 -1.02 -1.96 2.14
N LYS A 571 -0.56 -2.22 0.90
CA LYS A 571 0.81 -2.66 0.63
C LYS A 571 1.88 -1.65 1.06
N GLU A 572 1.53 -0.37 1.13
CA GLU A 572 2.45 0.74 1.39
C GLU A 572 3.08 0.69 2.80
N VAL A 573 2.41 0.03 3.75
CA VAL A 573 2.83 -0.03 5.16
C VAL A 573 3.54 -1.35 5.55
N VAL A 574 3.68 -2.30 4.62
CA VAL A 574 4.36 -3.58 4.85
C VAL A 574 5.51 -3.80 3.89
N THR A 575 6.70 -3.99 4.46
CA THR A 575 7.84 -4.62 3.78
C THR A 575 7.89 -6.10 4.20
N GLN A 576 7.73 -6.98 3.22
CA GLN A 576 7.53 -8.44 3.39
C GLN A 576 8.67 -9.07 4.22
N GLY A 577 8.33 -9.67 5.36
CA GLY A 577 9.30 -10.29 6.28
C GLY A 577 10.21 -9.31 7.04
N TYR A 578 10.08 -7.99 6.84
CA TYR A 578 10.80 -6.97 7.61
C TYR A 578 9.98 -6.48 8.81
N ASN A 579 8.72 -6.06 8.58
CA ASN A 579 7.79 -5.66 9.64
C ASN A 579 6.45 -6.42 9.64
N GLY A 580 6.18 -7.20 8.58
CA GLY A 580 4.91 -7.88 8.40
C GLY A 580 4.86 -8.76 7.17
N PHE A 581 3.68 -9.27 6.82
CA PHE A 581 3.46 -10.04 5.59
C PHE A 581 2.29 -9.50 4.75
N LEU A 582 2.43 -9.63 3.44
CA LEU A 582 1.43 -9.40 2.42
C LEU A 582 0.73 -10.72 2.07
N CYS A 583 -0.57 -10.63 1.83
CA CYS A 583 -1.39 -11.66 1.18
C CYS A 583 -2.03 -11.10 -0.09
N ASP A 584 -2.49 -11.98 -0.97
CA ASP A 584 -3.19 -11.57 -2.18
C ASP A 584 -4.60 -11.07 -1.86
N THR A 585 -4.99 -9.97 -2.51
CA THR A 585 -6.32 -9.36 -2.34
C THR A 585 -7.41 -10.38 -2.71
N LYS A 586 -8.35 -10.65 -1.79
CA LYS A 586 -9.42 -11.67 -1.90
C LYS A 586 -8.95 -13.13 -1.88
N SER A 587 -7.86 -13.43 -1.19
CA SER A 587 -7.37 -14.81 -1.05
C SER A 587 -7.24 -15.21 0.42
N ALA A 588 -8.27 -15.89 0.93
CA ALA A 588 -8.23 -16.55 2.24
C ALA A 588 -7.03 -17.50 2.34
N GLN A 589 -6.73 -18.27 1.28
CA GLN A 589 -5.56 -19.14 1.16
C GLN A 589 -4.24 -18.37 1.34
N SER A 590 -4.06 -17.22 0.68
CA SER A 590 -2.83 -16.41 0.78
C SER A 590 -2.69 -15.77 2.16
N LEU A 591 -3.82 -15.35 2.75
CA LEU A 591 -3.87 -14.81 4.12
C LEU A 591 -3.56 -15.89 5.17
N TYR A 592 -4.15 -17.09 5.04
CA TYR A 592 -3.83 -18.27 5.84
C TYR A 592 -2.33 -18.59 5.80
N LEU A 593 -1.71 -18.58 4.61
CA LEU A 593 -0.26 -18.80 4.48
C LEU A 593 0.56 -17.72 5.21
N ALA A 594 0.16 -16.44 5.13
CA ALA A 594 0.81 -15.35 5.86
C ALA A 594 0.63 -15.46 7.39
N MET A 595 -0.55 -15.87 7.86
CA MET A 595 -0.84 -16.13 9.28
C MET A 595 -0.05 -17.33 9.80
N ARG A 596 0.01 -18.43 9.02
CA ARG A 596 0.82 -19.62 9.33
C ARG A 596 2.31 -19.29 9.43
N LEU A 597 2.83 -18.44 8.53
CA LEU A 597 4.21 -17.94 8.63
C LEU A 597 4.43 -17.13 9.92
N MET A 598 3.48 -16.27 10.32
CA MET A 598 3.59 -15.45 11.52
C MET A 598 3.63 -16.27 12.82
N ILE A 599 2.86 -17.36 12.92
CA ILE A 599 2.88 -18.23 14.11
C ILE A 599 4.14 -19.10 14.18
N ALA A 600 4.68 -19.50 13.02
CA ALA A 600 5.91 -20.28 12.91
C ALA A 600 7.20 -19.51 13.27
N LEU A 601 7.12 -18.18 13.40
CA LEU A 601 8.22 -17.37 13.93
C LEU A 601 8.43 -17.61 15.44
N SER A 602 9.65 -17.34 15.93
CA SER A 602 9.91 -17.25 17.37
C SER A 602 9.33 -15.97 17.98
N LYS A 603 9.27 -15.87 19.32
CA LYS A 603 8.82 -14.66 20.03
C LYS A 603 9.74 -13.47 19.73
N GLU A 604 11.03 -13.73 19.62
CA GLU A 604 12.11 -12.78 19.33
C GLU A 604 12.04 -12.31 17.87
N GLN A 605 11.81 -13.22 16.92
CA GLN A 605 11.58 -12.88 15.51
C GLN A 605 10.36 -11.98 15.32
N ARG A 606 9.25 -12.27 16.02
CA ARG A 606 8.07 -11.38 16.02
C ARG A 606 8.33 -10.03 16.67
N ALA A 607 9.12 -9.98 17.75
CA ALA A 607 9.54 -8.74 18.38
C ALA A 607 10.41 -7.87 17.44
N ILE A 608 11.27 -8.50 16.63
CA ILE A 608 12.05 -7.80 15.59
C ILE A 608 11.13 -7.20 14.52
N LEU A 609 10.16 -7.96 13.99
CA LEU A 609 9.15 -7.42 13.06
C LEU A 609 8.36 -6.26 13.69
N GLY A 610 7.99 -6.39 14.97
CA GLY A 610 7.34 -5.33 15.75
C GLY A 610 8.17 -4.06 15.92
N ALA A 611 9.46 -4.19 16.24
CA ALA A 611 10.40 -3.07 16.35
C ALA A 611 10.61 -2.37 14.99
N ASN A 612 10.70 -3.14 13.90
CA ASN A 612 10.75 -2.61 12.53
C ASN A 612 9.46 -1.87 12.16
N SER A 613 8.30 -2.37 12.60
CA SER A 613 7.01 -1.68 12.52
C SER A 613 7.03 -0.32 13.24
N ARG A 614 7.50 -0.24 14.49
CA ARG A 614 7.66 1.03 15.24
C ARG A 614 8.58 1.99 14.48
N LYS A 615 9.72 1.49 13.98
CA LYS A 615 10.70 2.28 13.22
C LYS A 615 10.11 2.87 11.94
N LEU A 616 9.28 2.13 11.21
CA LEU A 616 8.57 2.65 10.03
C LEU A 616 7.49 3.67 10.41
N ALA A 617 6.73 3.42 11.49
CA ALA A 617 5.73 4.35 12.00
C ALA A 617 6.34 5.71 12.38
N THR A 618 7.40 5.73 13.17
CA THR A 618 8.08 6.99 13.57
C THR A 618 8.80 7.66 12.40
N ALA A 619 9.47 6.88 11.53
CA ALA A 619 10.25 7.43 10.42
C ALA A 619 9.40 7.99 9.27
N ARG A 620 8.24 7.40 8.94
CA ARG A 620 7.42 7.77 7.78
C ARG A 620 6.04 8.33 8.13
N TYR A 621 5.42 7.84 9.20
CA TYR A 621 3.99 8.06 9.47
C TYR A 621 3.68 8.86 10.75
N ASN A 622 4.67 9.35 11.48
CA ASN A 622 4.44 10.23 12.64
C ASN A 622 3.69 11.52 12.24
N LYS A 623 2.64 11.89 13.00
CA LYS A 623 1.75 13.01 12.67
C LYS A 623 2.48 14.35 12.49
N GLN A 624 3.57 14.62 13.21
CA GLN A 624 4.32 15.88 13.06
C GLN A 624 4.90 16.07 11.65
N LYS A 625 5.23 14.98 10.94
CA LYS A 625 5.64 15.04 9.53
C LYS A 625 4.48 15.42 8.60
N ILE A 626 3.28 14.90 8.87
CA ILE A 626 2.05 15.27 8.16
C ILE A 626 1.71 16.74 8.43
N ILE A 627 1.75 17.19 9.69
CA ILE A 627 1.57 18.59 10.08
C ILE A 627 2.56 19.51 9.34
N ALA A 628 3.85 19.14 9.28
CA ALA A 628 4.86 19.90 8.53
C ALA A 628 4.52 19.99 7.03
N HIS A 629 3.99 18.93 6.41
CA HIS A 629 3.52 18.98 5.02
C HIS A 629 2.35 19.96 4.84
N TYR A 630 1.39 20.04 5.77
CA TYR A 630 0.32 21.04 5.73
C TYR A 630 0.86 22.47 5.85
N LYS A 631 1.79 22.72 6.78
CA LYS A 631 2.41 24.03 7.00
C LYS A 631 3.22 24.51 5.79
N ASN A 632 3.99 23.61 5.17
CA ASN A 632 4.77 23.91 3.96
C ASN A 632 3.88 24.14 2.74
N ALA A 633 2.79 23.39 2.61
CA ALA A 633 1.82 23.56 1.53
C ALA A 633 1.10 24.91 1.59
N LEU A 634 0.67 25.32 2.78
CA LEU A 634 0.00 26.59 3.01
C LEU A 634 0.92 27.75 2.59
N LYS A 635 2.16 27.78 3.10
CA LYS A 635 3.19 28.76 2.68
C LYS A 635 3.40 28.76 1.16
N THR A 636 3.62 27.60 0.54
CA THR A 636 3.96 27.51 -0.90
C THR A 636 2.80 27.76 -1.85
N THR A 637 1.55 27.72 -1.38
CA THR A 637 0.35 28.03 -2.19
C THR A 637 -0.14 29.47 -1.98
N LEU A 638 -0.06 30.01 -0.76
CA LEU A 638 -0.34 31.44 -0.54
C LEU A 638 0.70 32.31 -1.25
N ASN A 639 2.01 32.03 -1.10
CA ASN A 639 3.09 32.78 -1.76
C ASN A 639 3.14 32.62 -3.30
N LYS A 640 2.19 31.90 -3.92
CA LYS A 640 2.04 31.74 -5.37
C LYS A 640 0.70 32.25 -5.90
N SER A 641 -0.10 32.89 -5.05
CA SER A 641 -1.33 33.56 -5.45
C SER A 641 -0.97 34.99 -5.89
N PRO A 642 -1.25 35.39 -7.15
CA PRO A 642 -1.01 36.74 -7.65
C PRO A 642 -2.10 37.74 -7.22
#